data_AF-A0A8H3XLL5-F1
#
_entry.id   AF-A0A8H3XLL5-F1
#
_cell.length_a   1.000
_cell.length_b   1.000
_cell.length_c   1.000
_cell.angle_alpha   90.00
_cell.angle_beta   90.00
_cell.angle_gamma   90.00
#
_symmetry.space_group_name_H-M   'P 1'
#
loop_
_entity.id
_entity.type
_entity.pdbx_description
1 polymer ?
#
loop_
_entity_poly.entity_id
_entity_poly.type
_entity_poly.pdbx_seq_one_letter_code
_entity_poly.pdbx_strand_id
1 'polypeptide(L)'
;MTSNIIFEARRNCRLEITNELVKEVSEGIYEGTPDGINVWRRLSAGRIHYKAIFFPLEPLPRPTPEFLSNLEEKPLDRSTFYVLITLQAPNGGFPPSVKLANLFGYVSQKQLLKLYKSQCCEERILKINPTVWTTSMILWFLHFLLNEYKSEWGYIYYRAEQFISKEIADLEIEETVVATGRKAVRERFDITETESKINRITRETISITHVRLILKCQQNTGAYPLTDDLARSFGYENTKKLQTTFNTYKNTHSKSQKINPQIWSTIMVLYFYRYVAIDQKKEWYPTFERSYRWLWAQLKGNESDKQECFKIVSSFIKDYHDVKDDIMEMDHDFENEIAEIPSINNPQEFDQKPYGIARIEIISAKNLSQTDSNPYVKISNLATSWIYDDTRVIYNNCNPVWEQVFYIPVYNIHENLNLQIFNYNALLNDTLLGFYIFDLKSIIKEYPNNSYEVKKLKLDVNLIYEESNSGQLSFVADFFLLSELEDLEIITTTNVSIRHLYLLMAYQNQYGYFELTNTLARLFNFFSKKELIKAFSDFVQKDEKVRSLDNKIWGTLLVTSFLKVLLWKERCEWISAYNRAENWLNENVTDLEIEERLFNYSNKFVIQHFNVTQWIDETQQRSVGVLEYHIKSLPYDSLENCEAEGTILSSNNRKVFFTEYNRTMVFHKITFSQIYSLYAFIKGLKQYRKVELHENILKFIAIFKQSVDEVEYLCEYAYDGTLCKYLNQNFHTINWKDKLHFAKQIVSAIKLLHENDIIHMNLNSESIFVHKGNIKINIFKFQNEKFKFPQYVDPHFLQNSKTYILNKSSDVYSIGVLLWEISSCTIPFESELPCNHSLLDAIIQGKRESAVFGTPKEYVTIYTKCWQHEQSLRPTVQDVYTALTSITYNNSTEKKIDVKYDMNHMLDPLNYFDDWHNEATKELKLISSIISTLKKNING
;
A
#
# COMPACT_ATOMS: atom_id res chain seq x y z
N MET A 1 45.17 -1.73 -12.15
CA MET A 1 44.21 -1.61 -11.04
C MET A 1 43.26 -2.80 -11.12
N THR A 2 43.48 -3.86 -10.34
CA THR A 2 42.58 -5.02 -10.32
C THR A 2 41.39 -4.75 -9.40
N SER A 3 40.47 -3.89 -9.83
CA SER A 3 39.18 -3.73 -9.18
C SER A 3 38.21 -4.74 -9.79
N ASN A 4 37.79 -5.75 -9.01
CA ASN A 4 36.64 -6.58 -9.35
C ASN A 4 35.46 -5.64 -9.63
N ILE A 5 35.04 -5.53 -10.89
CA ILE A 5 33.83 -4.79 -11.24
C ILE A 5 32.66 -5.67 -10.83
N ILE A 6 31.96 -5.27 -9.77
CA ILE A 6 30.78 -5.98 -9.25
C ILE A 6 29.55 -5.37 -9.91
N PHE A 7 28.83 -6.17 -10.69
CA PHE A 7 27.50 -5.80 -11.16
C PHE A 7 26.46 -6.36 -10.18
N GLU A 8 25.69 -5.47 -9.55
CA GLU A 8 24.48 -5.86 -8.81
C GLU A 8 23.31 -5.93 -9.78
N ALA A 9 22.88 -7.17 -10.08
CA ALA A 9 21.54 -7.41 -10.59
C ALA A 9 20.58 -7.57 -9.40
N ARG A 10 19.30 -7.23 -9.59
CA ARG A 10 18.27 -7.22 -8.52
C ARG A 10 18.28 -8.53 -7.68
N ARG A 11 18.12 -8.37 -6.36
CA ARG A 11 18.01 -9.42 -5.31
C ARG A 11 19.28 -10.20 -5.00
N ASN A 12 20.25 -9.59 -4.32
CA ASN A 12 21.38 -10.26 -3.64
C ASN A 12 22.28 -11.18 -4.51
N CYS A 13 22.14 -11.18 -5.84
CA CYS A 13 23.05 -11.86 -6.75
C CYS A 13 24.17 -10.89 -7.15
N ARG A 14 25.37 -11.10 -6.60
CA ARG A 14 26.57 -10.39 -7.03
C ARG A 14 27.22 -11.16 -8.18
N LEU A 15 27.28 -10.54 -9.35
CA LEU A 15 28.10 -10.99 -10.46
C LEU A 15 29.44 -10.24 -10.36
N GLU A 16 30.46 -10.94 -9.88
CA GLU A 16 31.83 -10.46 -9.98
C GLU A 16 32.34 -10.70 -11.39
N ILE A 17 32.79 -9.66 -12.08
CA ILE A 17 33.58 -9.82 -13.30
C ILE A 17 34.92 -10.42 -12.87
N THR A 18 35.09 -11.71 -13.17
CA THR A 18 36.34 -12.42 -12.92
C THR A 18 37.31 -12.22 -14.08
N ASN A 19 38.61 -12.41 -13.81
CA ASN A 19 39.66 -12.43 -14.84
C ASN A 19 39.44 -13.54 -15.91
N GLU A 20 38.48 -14.44 -15.70
CA GLU A 20 38.06 -15.47 -16.67
C GLU A 20 37.12 -14.91 -17.74
N LEU A 21 36.37 -13.84 -17.44
CA LEU A 21 35.42 -13.21 -18.36
C LEU A 21 36.07 -12.06 -19.15
N VAL A 22 37.00 -11.34 -18.54
CA VAL A 22 37.64 -10.13 -19.09
C VAL A 22 39.14 -10.16 -18.78
N LYS A 23 39.97 -9.94 -19.80
CA LYS A 23 41.43 -9.86 -19.68
C LYS A 23 41.89 -8.47 -20.11
N GLU A 24 42.64 -7.79 -19.24
CA GLU A 24 43.36 -6.57 -19.63
C GLU A 24 44.55 -6.96 -20.51
N VAL A 25 44.57 -6.48 -21.76
CA VAL A 25 45.61 -6.81 -22.75
C VAL A 25 46.65 -5.70 -22.84
N SER A 26 46.26 -4.46 -22.55
CA SER A 26 47.13 -3.31 -22.32
C SER A 26 46.40 -2.27 -21.45
N GLU A 27 47.09 -1.23 -20.99
CA GLU A 27 46.56 -0.25 -20.02
C GLU A 27 45.24 0.36 -20.53
N GLY A 28 44.13 0.00 -19.89
CA GLY A 28 42.78 0.46 -20.26
C GLY A 28 42.12 -0.25 -21.45
N ILE A 29 42.74 -1.28 -22.04
CA ILE A 29 42.18 -2.10 -23.13
C ILE A 29 41.89 -3.51 -22.60
N TYR A 30 40.63 -3.90 -22.70
CA TYR A 30 40.10 -5.16 -22.17
C TYR A 30 39.52 -6.01 -23.30
N GLU A 31 39.89 -7.29 -23.35
CA GLU A 31 39.31 -8.29 -24.26
C GLU A 31 38.45 -9.28 -23.47
N GLY A 32 37.28 -9.64 -24.03
CA GLY A 32 36.40 -10.67 -23.46
C GLY A 32 36.63 -12.04 -24.11
N THR A 33 36.15 -13.11 -23.48
CA THR A 33 36.11 -14.45 -24.11
C THR A 33 35.04 -14.50 -25.20
N PRO A 34 35.38 -14.77 -26.49
CA PRO A 34 34.42 -14.72 -27.61
C PRO A 34 33.21 -15.66 -27.46
N ASP A 35 33.44 -16.85 -26.89
CA ASP A 35 32.41 -17.86 -26.73
C ASP A 35 31.59 -17.71 -25.43
N GLY A 36 31.96 -16.75 -24.57
CA GLY A 36 31.43 -16.62 -23.21
C GLY A 36 31.87 -17.73 -22.27
N ILE A 37 31.63 -17.51 -20.97
CA ILE A 37 31.84 -18.51 -19.93
C ILE A 37 30.49 -19.09 -19.50
N ASN A 38 30.40 -20.42 -19.45
CA ASN A 38 29.27 -21.12 -18.84
C ASN A 38 29.59 -21.33 -17.35
N VAL A 39 28.76 -20.78 -16.47
CA VAL A 39 29.00 -20.79 -15.03
C VAL A 39 27.85 -21.48 -14.33
N TRP A 40 28.20 -22.52 -13.57
CA TRP A 40 27.32 -23.12 -12.59
C TRP A 40 27.65 -22.55 -11.21
N ARG A 41 26.72 -21.79 -10.61
CA ARG A 41 26.86 -21.30 -9.23
C ARG A 41 25.83 -21.96 -8.33
N ARG A 42 26.29 -22.37 -7.16
CA ARG A 42 25.44 -22.94 -6.12
C ARG A 42 24.82 -21.79 -5.32
N LEU A 43 23.50 -21.76 -5.27
CA LEU A 43 22.70 -20.85 -4.46
C LEU A 43 22.20 -21.59 -3.22
N SER A 44 21.71 -20.87 -2.22
CA SER A 44 21.13 -21.45 -1.01
C SER A 44 19.93 -22.37 -1.30
N ALA A 45 19.22 -22.16 -2.42
CA ALA A 45 18.04 -22.93 -2.83
C ALA A 45 18.24 -23.77 -4.12
N GLY A 46 19.47 -23.93 -4.64
CA GLY A 46 19.68 -24.71 -5.87
C GLY A 46 20.99 -24.42 -6.60
N ARG A 47 21.00 -24.63 -7.92
CA ARG A 47 22.12 -24.24 -8.79
C ARG A 47 21.58 -23.36 -9.92
N ILE A 48 22.25 -22.26 -10.20
CA ILE A 48 22.01 -21.43 -11.37
C ILE A 48 23.07 -21.74 -12.42
N HIS A 49 22.62 -22.00 -13.64
CA HIS A 49 23.47 -22.06 -14.82
C HIS A 49 23.25 -20.79 -15.63
N TYR A 50 24.31 -20.05 -15.88
CA TYR A 50 24.25 -18.85 -16.72
C TYR A 50 25.46 -18.78 -17.63
N LYS A 51 25.25 -18.18 -18.81
CA LYS A 51 26.32 -17.85 -19.76
C LYS A 51 26.62 -16.36 -19.63
N ALA A 52 27.87 -16.01 -19.31
CA ALA A 52 28.32 -14.62 -19.25
C ALA A 52 29.24 -14.34 -20.45
N ILE A 53 29.01 -13.22 -21.13
CA ILE A 53 29.82 -12.76 -22.26
C ILE A 53 30.16 -11.29 -22.00
N PHE A 54 31.42 -10.91 -22.21
CA PHE A 54 31.85 -9.52 -22.17
C PHE A 54 32.08 -9.01 -23.58
N PHE A 55 31.43 -7.89 -23.91
CA PHE A 55 31.63 -7.20 -25.18
C PHE A 55 32.42 -5.92 -24.90
N PRO A 56 33.68 -5.81 -25.36
CA PRO A 56 34.36 -4.54 -25.35
C PRO A 56 33.58 -3.57 -26.24
N LEU A 57 33.10 -2.47 -25.66
CA LEU A 57 32.39 -1.45 -26.40
C LEU A 57 33.42 -0.53 -27.07
N GLU A 58 33.51 -0.61 -28.39
CA GLU A 58 34.22 0.43 -29.13
C GLU A 58 33.43 1.75 -29.03
N PRO A 59 34.12 2.89 -28.85
CA PRO A 59 33.43 4.17 -28.90
C PRO A 59 32.77 4.34 -30.26
N LEU A 60 31.47 4.66 -30.28
CA LEU A 60 30.78 5.01 -31.51
C LEU A 60 31.60 6.07 -32.26
N PRO A 61 31.95 5.83 -33.54
CA PRO A 61 32.67 6.83 -34.32
C PRO A 61 31.85 8.12 -34.36
N ARG A 62 32.53 9.26 -34.45
CA ARG A 62 31.83 10.52 -34.70
C ARG A 62 31.09 10.37 -36.04
N PRO A 63 29.87 10.92 -36.18
CA PRO A 63 29.12 10.80 -37.43
C PRO A 63 29.94 11.34 -38.61
N THR A 64 30.49 10.45 -39.42
CA THR A 64 31.14 10.75 -40.70
C THR A 64 30.17 10.45 -41.84
N PRO A 65 30.35 11.03 -43.04
CA PRO A 65 29.58 10.64 -44.23
C PRO A 65 29.63 9.13 -44.49
N GLU A 66 30.75 8.48 -44.15
CA GLU A 66 30.95 7.03 -44.23
C GLU A 66 30.18 6.25 -43.16
N PHE A 67 30.10 6.75 -41.91
CA PHE A 67 29.23 6.17 -40.88
C PHE A 67 27.74 6.26 -41.25
N LEU A 68 27.33 7.37 -41.87
CA LEU A 68 25.97 7.57 -42.35
C LEU A 68 25.64 6.65 -43.54
N SER A 69 26.58 6.50 -44.48
CA SER A 69 26.45 5.56 -45.61
C SER A 69 26.44 4.10 -45.17
N ASN A 70 27.23 3.74 -44.15
CA ASN A 70 27.23 2.38 -43.56
C ASN A 70 25.91 2.05 -42.83
N LEU A 71 25.22 3.05 -42.26
CA LEU A 71 23.87 2.89 -41.70
C LEU A 71 22.81 2.64 -42.77
N GLU A 72 23.04 3.08 -44.01
CA GLU A 72 22.17 2.83 -45.16
C GLU A 72 22.47 1.46 -45.83
N GLU A 73 23.72 0.99 -45.82
CA GLU A 73 24.16 -0.23 -46.51
C GLU A 73 24.19 -1.52 -45.64
N LYS A 74 24.26 -1.42 -44.30
CA LYS A 74 24.20 -2.58 -43.38
C LYS A 74 23.21 -2.32 -42.23
N PRO A 75 22.37 -3.31 -41.83
CA PRO A 75 21.57 -3.18 -40.62
C PRO A 75 22.49 -3.05 -39.41
N LEU A 76 22.09 -2.18 -38.47
CA LEU A 76 22.76 -1.96 -37.20
C LEU A 76 23.14 -3.29 -36.55
N ASP A 77 24.42 -3.46 -36.26
CA ASP A 77 24.93 -4.69 -35.69
C ASP A 77 24.61 -4.79 -34.18
N ARG A 78 24.87 -5.98 -33.61
CA ARG A 78 24.66 -6.25 -32.19
C ARG A 78 25.44 -5.29 -31.27
N SER A 79 26.56 -4.75 -31.73
CA SER A 79 27.36 -3.75 -31.02
C SER A 79 26.57 -2.46 -30.79
N THR A 80 25.79 -2.03 -31.79
CA THR A 80 24.95 -0.83 -31.66
C THR A 80 23.84 -1.01 -30.61
N PHE A 81 23.24 -2.19 -30.54
CA PHE A 81 22.28 -2.54 -29.48
C PHE A 81 22.93 -2.46 -28.08
N TYR A 82 24.15 -2.99 -27.90
CA TYR A 82 24.85 -2.90 -26.62
C TYR A 82 25.22 -1.48 -26.22
N VAL A 83 25.62 -0.63 -27.16
CA VAL A 83 25.81 0.79 -26.87
C VAL A 83 24.51 1.44 -26.43
N LEU A 84 23.39 1.14 -27.10
CA LEU A 84 22.06 1.65 -26.72
C LEU A 84 21.68 1.25 -25.29
N ILE A 85 21.95 0.01 -24.87
CA ILE A 85 21.74 -0.44 -23.47
C ILE A 85 22.46 0.47 -22.47
N THR A 86 23.71 0.88 -22.76
CA THR A 86 24.48 1.77 -21.85
C THR A 86 23.93 3.18 -21.74
N LEU A 87 23.07 3.61 -22.67
CA LEU A 87 22.46 4.94 -22.68
C LEU A 87 21.15 5.01 -21.88
N GLN A 88 20.60 3.87 -21.45
CA GLN A 88 19.38 3.84 -20.64
C GLN A 88 19.67 4.23 -19.19
N ALA A 89 18.98 5.25 -18.69
CA ALA A 89 19.11 5.71 -17.32
C ALA A 89 18.46 4.73 -16.31
N PRO A 90 18.78 4.82 -15.00
CA PRO A 90 18.21 3.96 -13.96
C PRO A 90 16.67 4.02 -13.84
N ASN A 91 16.06 5.14 -14.24
CA ASN A 91 14.61 5.30 -14.29
C ASN A 91 13.96 4.67 -15.54
N GLY A 92 14.75 4.13 -16.47
CA GLY A 92 14.27 3.49 -17.70
C GLY A 92 14.24 4.40 -18.94
N GLY A 93 14.35 5.72 -18.76
CA GLY A 93 14.37 6.67 -19.88
C GLY A 93 15.71 6.72 -20.60
N PHE A 94 15.72 7.32 -21.79
CA PHE A 94 16.92 7.62 -22.58
C PHE A 94 17.16 9.12 -22.63
N PRO A 95 17.99 9.69 -21.72
CA PRO A 95 18.27 11.12 -21.70
C PRO A 95 18.92 11.59 -23.01
N PRO A 96 18.58 12.79 -23.51
CA PRO A 96 19.25 13.35 -24.66
C PRO A 96 20.75 13.46 -24.39
N SER A 97 21.57 12.89 -25.28
CA SER A 97 23.02 12.92 -25.16
C SER A 97 23.66 12.97 -26.54
N VAL A 98 24.94 13.36 -26.61
CA VAL A 98 25.70 13.35 -27.87
C VAL A 98 25.82 11.92 -28.42
N LYS A 99 26.01 10.91 -27.55
CA LYS A 99 26.06 9.50 -27.97
C LYS A 99 24.74 9.03 -28.58
N LEU A 100 23.61 9.42 -27.98
CA LEU A 100 22.28 9.14 -28.52
C LEU A 100 22.05 9.87 -29.86
N ALA A 101 22.48 11.12 -29.95
CA ALA A 101 22.40 11.90 -31.20
C ALA A 101 23.24 11.26 -32.32
N ASN A 102 24.41 10.72 -32.00
CA ASN A 102 25.25 10.02 -32.97
C ASN A 102 24.58 8.77 -33.56
N LEU A 103 23.74 8.05 -32.79
CA LEU A 103 22.95 6.92 -33.31
C LEU A 103 21.95 7.35 -34.40
N PHE A 104 21.47 8.59 -34.30
CA PHE A 104 20.65 9.23 -35.34
C PHE A 104 21.52 10.05 -36.31
N GLY A 105 22.84 9.85 -36.33
CA GLY A 105 23.74 10.55 -37.25
C GLY A 105 23.88 12.06 -37.02
N TYR A 106 23.55 12.56 -35.82
CA TYR A 106 23.69 13.96 -35.45
C TYR A 106 24.86 14.19 -34.51
N VAL A 107 25.58 15.30 -34.69
CA VAL A 107 26.74 15.67 -33.86
C VAL A 107 26.36 16.34 -32.54
N SER A 108 25.08 16.70 -32.36
CA SER A 108 24.59 17.38 -31.17
C SER A 108 23.17 16.92 -30.79
N GLN A 109 22.94 16.76 -29.49
CA GLN A 109 21.60 16.50 -28.94
C GLN A 109 20.56 17.56 -29.35
N LYS A 110 20.99 18.81 -29.62
CA LYS A 110 20.08 19.87 -30.09
C LYS A 110 19.47 19.56 -31.46
N GLN A 111 20.22 18.89 -32.35
CA GLN A 111 19.74 18.50 -33.68
C GLN A 111 18.72 17.35 -33.57
N LEU A 112 19.00 16.37 -32.71
CA LEU A 112 18.08 15.27 -32.42
C LEU A 112 16.74 15.78 -31.85
N LEU A 113 16.79 16.70 -30.90
CA LEU A 113 15.57 17.29 -30.34
C LEU A 113 14.83 18.16 -31.37
N LYS A 114 15.54 18.82 -32.30
CA LYS A 114 14.92 19.60 -33.38
C LYS A 114 14.14 18.70 -34.35
N LEU A 115 14.66 17.51 -34.65
CA LEU A 115 13.97 16.50 -35.45
C LEU A 115 12.65 16.06 -34.78
N TYR A 116 12.65 15.76 -33.48
CA TYR A 116 11.40 15.40 -32.81
C TYR A 116 10.38 16.54 -32.84
N LYS A 117 10.84 17.77 -32.56
CA LYS A 117 9.98 18.95 -32.56
C LYS A 117 9.37 19.25 -33.93
N SER A 118 10.07 18.97 -35.04
CA SER A 118 9.50 19.18 -36.38
C SER A 118 8.38 18.19 -36.71
N GLN A 119 8.29 17.07 -36.00
CA GLN A 119 7.25 16.05 -36.20
C GLN A 119 6.08 16.19 -35.21
N CYS A 120 6.19 17.06 -34.21
CA CYS A 120 5.21 17.24 -33.17
C CYS A 120 4.24 18.38 -33.52
N CYS A 121 2.95 18.07 -33.64
CA CYS A 121 1.91 19.07 -33.94
C CYS A 121 1.27 19.68 -32.67
N GLU A 122 1.49 19.09 -31.49
CA GLU A 122 0.84 19.51 -30.25
C GLU A 122 1.78 20.28 -29.30
N GLU A 123 1.40 21.51 -28.97
CA GLU A 123 2.19 22.40 -28.12
C GLU A 123 2.33 21.89 -26.67
N ARG A 124 1.37 21.10 -26.19
CA ARG A 124 1.41 20.47 -24.85
C ARG A 124 2.59 19.51 -24.71
N ILE A 125 2.91 18.77 -25.78
CA ILE A 125 4.01 17.78 -25.79
C ILE A 125 5.37 18.49 -25.77
N LEU A 126 5.47 19.68 -26.37
CA LEU A 126 6.70 20.48 -26.41
C LEU A 126 7.15 21.00 -25.03
N LYS A 127 6.27 20.97 -24.02
CA LYS A 127 6.55 21.35 -22.63
C LYS A 127 6.97 20.16 -21.76
N ILE A 128 6.83 18.93 -22.27
CA ILE A 128 7.18 17.69 -21.55
C ILE A 128 8.71 17.50 -21.55
N ASN A 129 9.21 16.80 -20.53
CA ASN A 129 10.62 16.42 -20.39
C ASN A 129 11.21 15.88 -21.71
N PRO A 130 12.27 16.49 -22.28
CA PRO A 130 12.88 16.04 -23.53
C PRO A 130 13.38 14.60 -23.52
N THR A 131 13.62 14.02 -22.34
CA THR A 131 13.94 12.59 -22.16
C THR A 131 12.80 11.69 -22.65
N VAL A 132 11.55 12.12 -22.50
CA VAL A 132 10.38 11.38 -22.98
C VAL A 132 10.37 11.31 -24.51
N TRP A 133 10.73 12.41 -25.18
CA TRP A 133 10.82 12.46 -26.65
C TRP A 133 11.88 11.49 -27.16
N THR A 134 13.10 11.57 -26.63
CA THR A 134 14.20 10.68 -27.02
C THR A 134 13.92 9.22 -26.66
N THR A 135 13.25 8.96 -25.53
CA THR A 135 12.80 7.60 -25.17
C THR A 135 11.80 7.06 -26.18
N SER A 136 10.80 7.86 -26.59
CA SER A 136 9.81 7.44 -27.59
C SER A 136 10.43 7.18 -28.97
N MET A 137 11.45 7.94 -29.37
CA MET A 137 12.21 7.66 -30.59
C MET A 137 12.97 6.35 -30.49
N ILE A 138 13.53 6.02 -29.32
CA ILE A 138 14.26 4.77 -29.11
C ILE A 138 13.34 3.54 -29.13
N LEU A 139 12.11 3.62 -28.63
CA LEU A 139 11.14 2.52 -28.77
C LEU A 139 10.97 2.11 -30.25
N TRP A 140 10.85 3.10 -31.15
CA TRP A 140 10.70 2.84 -32.59
C TRP A 140 12.01 2.55 -33.31
N PHE A 141 13.13 3.08 -32.81
CA PHE A 141 14.45 2.69 -33.29
C PHE A 141 14.70 1.19 -33.05
N LEU A 142 14.35 0.68 -31.85
CA LEU A 142 14.43 -0.74 -31.53
C LEU A 142 13.54 -1.58 -32.46
N HIS A 143 12.30 -1.15 -32.67
CA HIS A 143 11.33 -1.87 -33.52
C HIS A 143 11.70 -1.88 -35.01
N PHE A 144 12.12 -0.75 -35.58
CA PHE A 144 12.37 -0.69 -37.02
C PHE A 144 13.76 -1.17 -37.42
N LEU A 145 14.77 -0.86 -36.60
CA LEU A 145 16.16 -1.01 -37.00
C LEU A 145 16.92 -2.11 -36.25
N LEU A 146 16.38 -2.61 -35.14
CA LEU A 146 16.95 -3.70 -34.33
C LEU A 146 15.95 -4.85 -34.11
N ASN A 147 15.00 -5.02 -35.03
CA ASN A 147 13.95 -6.05 -34.92
C ASN A 147 14.52 -7.47 -34.82
N GLU A 148 15.64 -7.75 -35.49
CA GLU A 148 16.31 -9.06 -35.46
C GLU A 148 16.76 -9.48 -34.04
N TYR A 149 16.90 -8.51 -33.13
CA TYR A 149 17.29 -8.73 -31.73
C TYR A 149 16.11 -8.59 -30.74
N LYS A 150 14.85 -8.77 -31.19
CA LYS A 150 13.64 -8.61 -30.37
C LYS A 150 13.64 -9.42 -29.07
N SER A 151 14.23 -10.61 -29.08
CA SER A 151 14.36 -11.46 -27.88
C SER A 151 15.28 -10.86 -26.81
N GLU A 152 16.19 -9.95 -27.18
CA GLU A 152 17.21 -9.39 -26.28
C GLU A 152 16.82 -8.02 -25.74
N TRP A 153 16.13 -7.18 -26.53
CA TRP A 153 15.78 -5.82 -26.11
C TRP A 153 14.50 -5.70 -25.29
N GLY A 154 13.71 -6.78 -25.12
CA GLY A 154 12.41 -6.75 -24.45
C GLY A 154 12.44 -6.11 -23.05
N TYR A 155 13.50 -6.35 -22.26
CA TYR A 155 13.65 -5.73 -20.94
C TYR A 155 13.93 -4.22 -21.01
N ILE A 156 14.75 -3.80 -21.97
CA ILE A 156 15.10 -2.39 -22.19
C ILE A 156 13.87 -1.62 -22.66
N TYR A 157 13.14 -2.20 -23.62
CA TYR A 157 11.90 -1.67 -24.14
C TYR A 157 10.84 -1.51 -23.05
N TYR A 158 10.63 -2.55 -22.23
CA TYR A 158 9.70 -2.48 -21.09
C TYR A 158 10.04 -1.33 -20.13
N ARG A 159 11.31 -1.16 -19.75
CA ARG A 159 11.71 -0.07 -18.86
C ARG A 159 11.50 1.32 -19.48
N ALA A 160 11.70 1.44 -20.79
CA ALA A 160 11.47 2.67 -21.53
C ALA A 160 9.97 3.02 -21.60
N GLU A 161 9.09 2.05 -21.85
CA GLU A 161 7.64 2.26 -21.79
C GLU A 161 7.18 2.66 -20.38
N GLN A 162 7.62 1.96 -19.33
CA GLN A 162 7.28 2.32 -17.94
C GLN A 162 7.73 3.73 -17.57
N PHE A 163 8.87 4.17 -18.09
CA PHE A 163 9.33 5.54 -17.91
C PHE A 163 8.36 6.54 -18.58
N ILE A 164 7.97 6.31 -19.83
CA ILE A 164 7.02 7.20 -20.54
C ILE A 164 5.69 7.24 -19.81
N SER A 165 5.09 6.10 -19.43
CA SER A 165 3.80 6.08 -18.72
C SER A 165 3.87 6.70 -17.31
N LYS A 166 5.04 6.68 -16.66
CA LYS A 166 5.22 7.35 -15.35
C LYS A 166 5.31 8.87 -15.49
N GLU A 167 5.99 9.35 -16.53
CA GLU A 167 6.14 10.79 -16.81
C GLU A 167 4.88 11.39 -17.41
N ILE A 168 4.13 10.61 -18.19
CA ILE A 168 2.87 11.00 -18.82
C ILE A 168 1.73 10.21 -18.18
N ALA A 169 1.02 10.85 -17.24
CA ALA A 169 -0.14 10.25 -16.57
C ALA A 169 -1.41 10.21 -17.46
N ASP A 170 -1.35 10.77 -18.66
CA ASP A 170 -2.46 10.87 -19.62
C ASP A 170 -2.21 9.96 -20.84
N LEU A 171 -3.04 8.93 -21.00
CA LEU A 171 -2.87 7.91 -22.04
C LEU A 171 -3.00 8.47 -23.48
N GLU A 172 -3.80 9.51 -23.71
CA GLU A 172 -3.92 10.11 -25.06
C GLU A 172 -2.65 10.87 -25.44
N ILE A 173 -2.07 11.58 -24.47
CA ILE A 173 -0.79 12.28 -24.65
C ILE A 173 0.34 11.27 -24.84
N GLU A 174 0.32 10.16 -24.10
CA GLU A 174 1.29 9.07 -24.22
C GLU A 174 1.27 8.46 -25.63
N GLU A 175 0.08 8.13 -26.15
CA GLU A 175 -0.08 7.60 -27.51
C GLU A 175 0.46 8.58 -28.57
N THR A 176 0.14 9.86 -28.41
CA THR A 176 0.60 10.92 -29.34
C THR A 176 2.11 11.11 -29.30
N VAL A 177 2.73 10.99 -28.12
CA VAL A 177 4.18 11.04 -27.93
C VAL A 177 4.87 9.85 -28.60
N VAL A 178 4.34 8.65 -28.42
CA VAL A 178 4.85 7.43 -29.05
C VAL A 178 4.71 7.53 -30.57
N ALA A 179 3.57 8.00 -31.09
CA ALA A 179 3.34 8.21 -32.52
C ALA A 179 4.28 9.28 -33.13
N THR A 180 4.56 10.36 -32.39
CA THR A 180 5.50 11.41 -32.81
C THR A 180 6.93 10.86 -32.90
N GLY A 181 7.34 10.04 -31.92
CA GLY A 181 8.63 9.32 -31.95
C GLY A 181 8.77 8.43 -33.18
N ARG A 182 7.70 7.70 -33.53
CA ARG A 182 7.63 6.86 -34.75
C ARG A 182 7.91 7.67 -36.01
N LYS A 183 7.23 8.82 -36.17
CA LYS A 183 7.40 9.72 -37.32
C LYS A 183 8.84 10.25 -37.42
N ALA A 184 9.41 10.67 -36.29
CA ALA A 184 10.78 11.18 -36.24
C ALA A 184 11.82 10.13 -36.65
N VAL A 185 11.67 8.87 -36.22
CA VAL A 185 12.58 7.78 -36.65
C VAL A 185 12.41 7.50 -38.14
N ARG A 186 11.19 7.44 -38.65
CA ARG A 186 10.92 7.16 -40.06
C ARG A 186 11.51 8.20 -41.00
N GLU A 187 11.24 9.48 -40.72
CA GLU A 187 11.80 10.62 -41.46
C GLU A 187 13.33 10.57 -41.49
N ARG A 188 13.94 10.11 -40.38
CA ARG A 188 15.40 10.12 -40.28
C ARG A 188 16.08 9.04 -41.11
N PHE A 189 15.45 7.88 -41.24
CA PHE A 189 16.05 6.68 -41.83
C PHE A 189 15.37 6.28 -43.15
N ASP A 190 14.62 7.20 -43.77
CA ASP A 190 13.92 7.02 -45.05
C ASP A 190 13.13 5.70 -45.13
N ILE A 191 12.47 5.34 -44.03
CA ILE A 191 11.68 4.11 -43.93
C ILE A 191 10.37 4.32 -44.70
N THR A 192 10.27 3.75 -45.89
CA THR A 192 9.13 3.91 -46.80
C THR A 192 7.85 3.26 -46.27
N GLU A 193 6.72 3.95 -46.46
CA GLU A 193 5.39 3.36 -46.29
C GLU A 193 5.18 2.27 -47.34
N THR A 194 4.88 1.06 -46.91
CA THR A 194 3.89 0.29 -47.66
C THR A 194 2.56 1.00 -47.44
N GLU A 195 2.13 1.81 -48.41
CA GLU A 195 0.76 2.32 -48.48
C GLU A 195 -0.20 1.12 -48.54
N SER A 196 -0.59 0.61 -47.37
CA SER A 196 -1.85 -0.10 -47.25
C SER A 196 -2.85 0.90 -46.71
N LYS A 197 -3.80 1.28 -47.58
CA LYS A 197 -5.06 1.87 -47.17
C LYS A 197 -5.57 1.11 -45.95
N ILE A 198 -5.84 1.86 -44.87
CA ILE A 198 -6.33 1.46 -43.54
C ILE A 198 -5.20 1.53 -42.49
N ASN A 199 -5.42 2.34 -41.44
CA ASN A 199 -4.65 2.35 -40.18
C ASN A 199 -4.80 1.00 -39.45
N ARG A 200 -4.30 -0.09 -40.02
CA ARG A 200 -4.39 -1.43 -39.44
C ARG A 200 -3.36 -1.54 -38.32
N ILE A 201 -3.84 -1.84 -37.12
CA ILE A 201 -2.98 -2.16 -35.98
C ILE A 201 -2.67 -3.66 -36.07
N THR A 202 -1.40 -3.98 -36.19
CA THR A 202 -0.88 -5.36 -36.26
C THR A 202 -0.12 -5.69 -34.98
N ARG A 203 0.22 -6.98 -34.78
CA ARG A 203 1.04 -7.42 -33.64
C ARG A 203 2.40 -6.71 -33.59
N GLU A 204 2.99 -6.34 -34.73
CA GLU A 204 4.26 -5.61 -34.77
C GLU A 204 4.14 -4.13 -34.40
N THR A 205 2.92 -3.57 -34.41
CA THR A 205 2.70 -2.13 -34.24
C THR A 205 1.92 -1.76 -32.98
N ILE A 206 1.29 -2.74 -32.31
CA ILE A 206 0.52 -2.53 -31.09
C ILE A 206 1.43 -2.19 -29.90
N SER A 207 1.05 -1.16 -29.14
CA SER A 207 1.73 -0.75 -27.90
C SER A 207 0.94 -1.16 -26.65
N ILE A 208 1.61 -1.16 -25.50
CA ILE A 208 0.95 -1.41 -24.20
C ILE A 208 -0.08 -0.34 -23.85
N THR A 209 0.18 0.91 -24.23
CA THR A 209 -0.73 2.05 -24.07
C THR A 209 -2.02 1.82 -24.86
N HIS A 210 -1.89 1.27 -26.07
CA HIS A 210 -3.03 0.90 -26.92
C HIS A 210 -3.92 -0.15 -26.25
N VAL A 211 -3.30 -1.18 -25.66
CA VAL A 211 -4.01 -2.20 -24.86
C VAL A 211 -4.74 -1.56 -23.69
N ARG A 212 -4.10 -0.63 -22.96
CA ARG A 212 -4.72 0.09 -21.82
C ARG A 212 -5.90 0.98 -22.22
N LEU A 213 -5.86 1.59 -23.41
CA LEU A 213 -7.00 2.34 -23.95
C LEU A 213 -8.21 1.43 -24.21
N ILE A 214 -7.97 0.23 -24.76
CA ILE A 214 -9.03 -0.77 -24.92
C ILE A 214 -9.58 -1.19 -23.56
N LEU A 215 -8.71 -1.45 -22.56
CA LEU A 215 -9.13 -1.82 -21.20
C LEU A 215 -10.05 -0.77 -20.55
N LYS A 216 -9.80 0.53 -20.77
CA LYS A 216 -10.67 1.62 -20.28
C LYS A 216 -12.09 1.57 -20.86
N CYS A 217 -12.29 0.93 -22.01
CA CYS A 217 -13.60 0.78 -22.63
C CYS A 217 -14.44 -0.35 -21.99
N GLN A 218 -13.88 -1.16 -21.07
CA GLN A 218 -14.59 -2.26 -20.44
C GLN A 218 -15.61 -1.76 -19.40
N GLN A 219 -16.86 -2.23 -19.49
CA GLN A 219 -17.85 -2.02 -18.43
C GLN A 219 -17.60 -2.95 -17.24
N ASN A 220 -18.13 -2.60 -16.06
CA ASN A 220 -18.05 -3.43 -14.86
C ASN A 220 -18.62 -4.84 -15.05
N THR A 221 -19.57 -5.00 -15.98
CA THR A 221 -20.14 -6.30 -16.37
C THR A 221 -19.14 -7.21 -17.10
N GLY A 222 -18.05 -6.67 -17.63
CA GLY A 222 -17.14 -7.34 -18.57
C GLY A 222 -17.46 -7.08 -20.04
N ALA A 223 -18.54 -6.38 -20.37
CA ALA A 223 -18.90 -6.07 -21.75
C ALA A 223 -18.05 -4.93 -22.33
N TYR A 224 -17.78 -4.97 -23.63
CA TYR A 224 -17.22 -3.84 -24.38
C TYR A 224 -18.30 -3.21 -25.26
N PRO A 225 -18.92 -2.09 -24.84
CA PRO A 225 -19.88 -1.36 -25.66
C PRO A 225 -19.21 -0.81 -26.91
N LEU A 226 -19.94 -0.82 -28.03
CA LEU A 226 -19.46 -0.23 -29.28
C LEU A 226 -19.48 1.30 -29.19
N THR A 227 -18.37 1.89 -28.75
CA THR A 227 -18.13 3.33 -28.67
C THR A 227 -17.16 3.80 -29.76
N ASP A 228 -17.13 5.11 -30.05
CA ASP A 228 -16.20 5.63 -31.06
C ASP A 228 -14.74 5.44 -30.62
N ASP A 229 -14.46 5.48 -29.32
CA ASP A 229 -13.13 5.24 -28.75
C ASP A 229 -12.69 3.78 -28.97
N LEU A 230 -13.61 2.82 -28.76
CA LEU A 230 -13.36 1.42 -29.06
C LEU A 230 -13.15 1.20 -30.57
N ALA A 231 -13.94 1.86 -31.43
CA ALA A 231 -13.77 1.77 -32.88
C ALA A 231 -12.41 2.31 -33.35
N ARG A 232 -11.96 3.44 -32.79
CA ARG A 232 -10.62 4.00 -33.04
C ARG A 232 -9.51 3.06 -32.59
N SER A 233 -9.72 2.37 -31.46
CA SER A 233 -8.78 1.36 -30.97
C SER A 233 -8.60 0.18 -31.93
N PHE A 234 -9.53 -0.06 -32.85
CA PHE A 234 -9.40 -1.07 -33.92
C PHE A 234 -8.92 -0.49 -35.27
N GLY A 235 -8.61 0.81 -35.34
CA GLY A 235 -8.17 1.46 -36.57
C GLY A 235 -9.30 2.08 -37.42
N TYR A 236 -10.50 2.24 -36.85
CA TYR A 236 -11.65 2.84 -37.55
C TYR A 236 -11.93 4.26 -37.06
N GLU A 237 -12.37 5.14 -37.96
CA GLU A 237 -12.67 6.54 -37.62
C GLU A 237 -13.79 6.71 -36.59
N ASN A 238 -14.79 5.82 -36.63
CA ASN A 238 -15.98 5.86 -35.79
C ASN A 238 -16.72 4.50 -35.80
N THR A 239 -17.66 4.36 -34.87
CA THR A 239 -18.56 3.20 -34.74
C THR A 239 -19.31 2.86 -36.01
N LYS A 240 -19.82 3.87 -36.75
CA LYS A 240 -20.59 3.65 -37.99
C LYS A 240 -19.75 2.95 -39.05
N LYS A 241 -18.48 3.34 -39.20
CA LYS A 241 -17.57 2.74 -40.18
C LYS A 241 -17.25 1.30 -39.80
N LEU A 242 -16.87 1.04 -38.55
CA LEU A 242 -16.62 -0.31 -38.02
C LEU A 242 -17.84 -1.22 -38.23
N GLN A 243 -19.02 -0.75 -37.83
CA GLN A 243 -20.25 -1.51 -37.94
C GLN A 243 -20.64 -1.79 -39.40
N THR A 244 -20.44 -0.83 -40.31
CA THR A 244 -20.70 -1.04 -41.74
C THR A 244 -19.73 -2.07 -42.32
N THR A 245 -18.43 -1.95 -42.04
CA THR A 245 -17.41 -2.90 -42.51
C THR A 245 -17.63 -4.31 -41.97
N PHE A 246 -17.91 -4.45 -40.68
CA PHE A 246 -18.23 -5.75 -40.07
C PHE A 246 -19.50 -6.36 -40.66
N ASN A 247 -20.57 -5.57 -40.85
CA ASN A 247 -21.80 -6.08 -41.45
C ASN A 247 -21.63 -6.50 -42.92
N THR A 248 -20.83 -5.77 -43.70
CA THR A 248 -20.48 -6.17 -45.07
C THR A 248 -19.73 -7.51 -45.08
N TYR A 249 -18.72 -7.67 -44.21
CA TYR A 249 -17.97 -8.92 -44.09
C TYR A 249 -18.84 -10.07 -43.59
N LYS A 250 -19.73 -9.82 -42.62
CA LYS A 250 -20.69 -10.82 -42.14
C LYS A 250 -21.62 -11.28 -43.25
N ASN A 251 -22.16 -10.37 -44.04
CA ASN A 251 -23.12 -10.68 -45.11
C ASN A 251 -22.48 -11.46 -46.28
N THR A 252 -21.16 -11.37 -46.47
CA THR A 252 -20.44 -12.19 -47.45
C THR A 252 -20.11 -13.59 -46.93
N HIS A 253 -20.02 -13.79 -45.61
CA HIS A 253 -19.57 -15.05 -44.99
C HIS A 253 -20.66 -15.82 -44.20
N SER A 254 -21.85 -15.25 -43.97
CA SER A 254 -22.92 -15.85 -43.16
C SER A 254 -24.33 -15.42 -43.58
N LYS A 255 -25.33 -16.30 -43.33
CA LYS A 255 -26.76 -16.06 -43.57
C LYS A 255 -27.53 -15.58 -42.31
N SER A 256 -26.85 -15.37 -41.18
CA SER A 256 -27.48 -15.04 -39.89
C SER A 256 -27.99 -13.59 -39.81
N GLN A 257 -29.24 -13.42 -39.33
CA GLN A 257 -30.00 -12.18 -39.48
C GLN A 257 -29.64 -11.05 -38.49
N LYS A 258 -29.21 -11.30 -37.25
CA LYS A 258 -28.87 -10.23 -36.27
C LYS A 258 -27.92 -10.73 -35.18
N ILE A 259 -26.75 -10.10 -35.04
CA ILE A 259 -25.84 -10.29 -33.90
C ILE A 259 -25.87 -9.00 -33.10
N ASN A 260 -26.08 -9.08 -31.77
CA ASN A 260 -26.09 -7.91 -30.90
C ASN A 260 -24.75 -7.16 -31.02
N PRO A 261 -24.75 -5.83 -31.30
CA PRO A 261 -23.55 -5.01 -31.34
C PRO A 261 -22.57 -5.21 -30.20
N GLN A 262 -23.08 -5.29 -28.97
CA GLN A 262 -22.28 -5.45 -27.77
C GLN A 262 -21.64 -6.83 -27.64
N ILE A 263 -22.27 -7.86 -28.21
CA ILE A 263 -21.75 -9.24 -28.20
C ILE A 263 -20.58 -9.34 -29.17
N TRP A 264 -20.74 -8.91 -30.44
CA TRP A 264 -19.65 -9.04 -31.40
C TRP A 264 -18.50 -8.05 -31.13
N SER A 265 -18.76 -6.86 -30.59
CA SER A 265 -17.68 -5.96 -30.15
C SER A 265 -16.88 -6.54 -28.99
N THR A 266 -17.53 -7.24 -28.06
CA THR A 266 -16.84 -7.94 -26.96
C THR A 266 -16.02 -9.12 -27.49
N ILE A 267 -16.56 -9.92 -28.42
CA ILE A 267 -15.82 -11.01 -29.07
C ILE A 267 -14.61 -10.47 -29.84
N MET A 268 -14.77 -9.34 -30.53
CA MET A 268 -13.68 -8.68 -31.25
C MET A 268 -12.54 -8.31 -30.31
N VAL A 269 -12.82 -7.71 -29.15
CA VAL A 269 -11.77 -7.35 -28.17
C VAL A 269 -11.03 -8.60 -27.70
N LEU A 270 -11.75 -9.69 -27.39
CA LEU A 270 -11.13 -10.94 -26.93
C LEU A 270 -10.19 -11.52 -27.98
N TYR A 271 -10.60 -11.58 -29.26
CA TYR A 271 -9.74 -12.07 -30.33
C TYR A 271 -8.64 -11.10 -30.71
N PHE A 272 -8.87 -9.79 -30.59
CA PHE A 272 -7.82 -8.80 -30.78
C PHE A 272 -6.72 -8.95 -29.72
N TYR A 273 -7.07 -9.20 -28.46
CA TYR A 273 -6.09 -9.53 -27.43
C TYR A 273 -5.34 -10.82 -27.71
N ARG A 274 -6.04 -11.88 -28.14
CA ARG A 274 -5.45 -13.19 -28.45
C ARG A 274 -4.55 -13.17 -29.68
N TYR A 275 -4.91 -12.41 -30.71
CA TYR A 275 -4.21 -12.45 -32.01
C TYR A 275 -3.24 -11.31 -32.22
N VAL A 276 -3.59 -10.11 -31.76
CA VAL A 276 -2.82 -8.89 -32.01
C VAL A 276 -2.00 -8.52 -30.77
N ALA A 277 -2.60 -8.58 -29.57
CA ALA A 277 -1.95 -8.15 -28.32
C ALA A 277 -1.36 -9.28 -27.45
N ILE A 278 -1.08 -10.45 -28.04
CA ILE A 278 -0.65 -11.64 -27.28
C ILE A 278 0.64 -11.40 -26.48
N ASP A 279 1.54 -10.59 -27.02
CA ASP A 279 2.81 -10.21 -26.40
C ASP A 279 2.60 -9.41 -25.09
N GLN A 280 1.43 -8.80 -24.90
CA GLN A 280 1.05 -8.02 -23.72
C GLN A 280 0.08 -8.76 -22.78
N LYS A 281 0.02 -10.11 -22.84
CA LYS A 281 -0.89 -10.97 -22.04
C LYS A 281 -1.05 -10.53 -20.58
N LYS A 282 0.04 -10.17 -19.90
CA LYS A 282 0.03 -9.76 -18.48
C LYS A 282 -0.88 -8.57 -18.18
N GLU A 283 -1.04 -7.64 -19.12
CA GLU A 283 -1.82 -6.41 -18.89
C GLU A 283 -3.33 -6.66 -19.03
N TRP A 284 -3.75 -7.50 -19.98
CA TRP A 284 -5.16 -7.69 -20.30
C TRP A 284 -5.77 -8.95 -19.69
N TYR A 285 -4.98 -9.97 -19.34
CA TYR A 285 -5.49 -11.28 -18.86
C TYR A 285 -6.47 -11.18 -17.67
N PRO A 286 -6.22 -10.36 -16.61
CA PRO A 286 -7.17 -10.23 -15.50
C PRO A 286 -8.56 -9.70 -15.93
N THR A 287 -8.61 -8.88 -16.97
CA THR A 287 -9.87 -8.33 -17.49
C THR A 287 -10.50 -9.22 -18.55
N PHE A 288 -9.70 -10.00 -19.27
CA PHE A 288 -10.13 -10.95 -20.30
C PHE A 288 -11.08 -12.00 -19.71
N GLU A 289 -10.74 -12.54 -18.54
CA GLU A 289 -11.59 -13.54 -17.87
C GLU A 289 -13.00 -13.01 -17.57
N ARG A 290 -13.09 -11.75 -17.12
CA ARG A 290 -14.37 -11.08 -16.84
C ARG A 290 -15.22 -10.95 -18.12
N SER A 291 -14.63 -10.52 -19.23
CA SER A 291 -15.31 -10.41 -20.52
C SER A 291 -15.71 -11.77 -21.09
N TYR A 292 -14.85 -12.76 -20.95
CA TYR A 292 -15.14 -14.13 -21.37
C TYR A 292 -16.33 -14.71 -20.60
N ARG A 293 -16.36 -14.56 -19.27
CA ARG A 293 -17.48 -14.97 -18.40
C ARG A 293 -18.78 -14.24 -18.76
N TRP A 294 -18.74 -12.93 -18.99
CA TRP A 294 -19.90 -12.14 -19.41
C TRP A 294 -20.49 -12.66 -20.72
N LEU A 295 -19.62 -12.91 -21.71
CA LEU A 295 -20.01 -13.36 -23.04
C LEU A 295 -20.68 -14.74 -22.99
N TRP A 296 -20.13 -15.66 -22.19
CA TRP A 296 -20.74 -16.97 -21.94
C TRP A 296 -22.11 -16.87 -21.27
N ALA A 297 -22.32 -15.91 -20.38
CA ALA A 297 -23.61 -15.67 -19.75
C ALA A 297 -24.66 -15.09 -20.73
N GLN A 298 -24.26 -14.20 -21.64
CA GLN A 298 -25.18 -13.60 -22.63
C GLN A 298 -25.63 -14.58 -23.70
N LEU A 299 -24.81 -15.59 -24.02
CA LEU A 299 -25.05 -16.51 -25.12
C LEU A 299 -25.82 -17.76 -24.71
N LYS A 300 -26.56 -17.81 -23.59
CA LYS A 300 -27.36 -19.00 -23.22
C LYS A 300 -28.52 -19.20 -24.21
N GLY A 301 -28.54 -20.34 -24.92
CA GLY A 301 -29.73 -20.80 -25.65
C GLY A 301 -29.61 -21.27 -27.11
N ASN A 302 -28.46 -21.18 -27.80
CA ASN A 302 -28.32 -21.72 -29.17
C ASN A 302 -26.84 -21.97 -29.56
N GLU A 303 -26.33 -23.20 -29.47
CA GLU A 303 -24.90 -23.49 -29.71
C GLU A 303 -24.42 -23.22 -31.15
N SER A 304 -25.28 -23.46 -32.13
CA SER A 304 -24.97 -23.24 -33.55
C SER A 304 -24.66 -21.78 -33.86
N ASP A 305 -25.51 -20.86 -33.37
CA ASP A 305 -25.35 -19.41 -33.60
C ASP A 305 -24.12 -18.85 -32.88
N LYS A 306 -23.73 -19.46 -31.74
CA LYS A 306 -22.51 -19.10 -31.01
C LYS A 306 -21.28 -19.44 -31.83
N GLN A 307 -21.13 -20.71 -32.21
CA GLN A 307 -19.96 -21.17 -32.95
C GLN A 307 -19.79 -20.39 -34.26
N GLU A 308 -20.90 -20.07 -34.92
CA GLU A 308 -20.91 -19.21 -36.10
C GLU A 308 -20.47 -17.78 -35.78
N CYS A 309 -20.97 -17.16 -34.70
CA CYS A 309 -20.57 -15.81 -34.30
C CYS A 309 -19.07 -15.70 -33.93
N PHE A 310 -18.56 -16.64 -33.13
CA PHE A 310 -17.14 -16.66 -32.77
C PHE A 310 -16.26 -16.84 -34.00
N LYS A 311 -16.64 -17.75 -34.91
CA LYS A 311 -15.92 -18.02 -36.16
C LYS A 311 -15.90 -16.80 -37.09
N ILE A 312 -17.03 -16.12 -37.28
CA ILE A 312 -17.09 -14.94 -38.14
C ILE A 312 -16.23 -13.80 -37.58
N VAL A 313 -16.31 -13.55 -36.27
CA VAL A 313 -15.56 -12.46 -35.64
C VAL A 313 -14.06 -12.77 -35.59
N SER A 314 -13.67 -14.02 -35.31
CA SER A 314 -12.26 -14.41 -35.31
C SER A 314 -11.65 -14.33 -36.71
N SER A 315 -12.36 -14.78 -37.76
CA SER A 315 -11.93 -14.62 -39.15
C SER A 315 -11.84 -13.15 -39.55
N PHE A 316 -12.78 -12.31 -39.12
CA PHE A 316 -12.72 -10.87 -39.37
C PHE A 316 -11.47 -10.23 -38.77
N ILE A 317 -11.13 -10.55 -37.51
CA ILE A 317 -9.93 -10.02 -36.85
C ILE A 317 -8.67 -10.54 -37.55
N LYS A 318 -8.64 -11.83 -37.90
CA LYS A 318 -7.53 -12.45 -38.62
C LYS A 318 -7.24 -11.74 -39.95
N ASP A 319 -8.28 -11.57 -40.78
CA ASP A 319 -8.16 -10.98 -42.12
C ASP A 319 -7.88 -9.46 -42.07
N TYR A 320 -8.49 -8.75 -41.13
CA TYR A 320 -8.36 -7.29 -41.05
C TYR A 320 -7.03 -6.85 -40.44
N HIS A 321 -6.50 -7.57 -39.45
CA HIS A 321 -5.28 -7.22 -38.73
C HIS A 321 -4.02 -7.97 -39.21
N ASP A 322 -4.10 -8.71 -40.33
CA ASP A 322 -2.99 -9.43 -40.95
C ASP A 322 -2.30 -10.41 -39.98
N VAL A 323 -3.12 -11.21 -39.27
CA VAL A 323 -2.63 -12.14 -38.25
C VAL A 323 -2.01 -13.37 -38.94
N LYS A 324 -0.70 -13.54 -38.74
CA LYS A 324 0.09 -14.66 -39.27
C LYS A 324 -0.34 -16.01 -38.69
N ASP A 325 -0.14 -17.09 -39.44
CA ASP A 325 -0.59 -18.43 -39.08
C ASP A 325 0.16 -19.05 -37.89
N ASP A 326 1.38 -18.60 -37.59
CA ASP A 326 2.18 -19.01 -36.43
C ASP A 326 1.51 -18.68 -35.08
N ILE A 327 0.63 -17.68 -35.05
CA ILE A 327 -0.15 -17.30 -33.87
C ILE A 327 -1.17 -18.37 -33.47
N MET A 328 -1.61 -19.20 -34.43
CA MET A 328 -2.63 -20.23 -34.18
C MET A 328 -2.12 -21.34 -33.24
N GLU A 329 -0.81 -21.61 -33.22
CA GLU A 329 -0.22 -22.55 -32.26
C GLU A 329 -0.23 -21.97 -30.84
N MET A 330 0.15 -20.70 -30.66
CA MET A 330 0.12 -20.03 -29.35
C MET A 330 -1.32 -19.87 -28.80
N ASP A 331 -2.27 -19.65 -29.69
CA ASP A 331 -3.69 -19.56 -29.34
C ASP A 331 -4.27 -20.92 -28.94
N HIS A 332 -3.80 -22.01 -29.55
CA HIS A 332 -4.20 -23.36 -29.16
C HIS A 332 -3.76 -23.70 -27.72
N ASP A 333 -2.53 -23.35 -27.35
CA ASP A 333 -2.03 -23.48 -25.97
C ASP A 333 -2.87 -22.67 -24.98
N PHE A 334 -3.27 -21.46 -25.39
CA PHE A 334 -4.13 -20.59 -24.59
C PHE A 334 -5.57 -21.12 -24.46
N GLU A 335 -6.14 -21.73 -25.50
CA GLU A 335 -7.44 -22.40 -25.41
C GLU A 335 -7.41 -23.58 -24.45
N ASN A 336 -6.30 -24.34 -24.44
CA ASN A 336 -6.09 -25.42 -23.47
C ASN A 336 -6.01 -24.89 -22.03
N GLU A 337 -5.34 -23.75 -21.80
CA GLU A 337 -5.26 -23.07 -20.50
C GLU A 337 -6.64 -22.57 -20.01
N ILE A 338 -7.50 -22.10 -20.94
CA ILE A 338 -8.88 -21.70 -20.63
C ILE A 338 -9.79 -22.91 -20.38
N ALA A 339 -9.54 -24.04 -21.05
CA ALA A 339 -10.33 -25.26 -20.88
C ALA A 339 -10.19 -25.90 -19.49
N GLU A 340 -9.15 -25.53 -18.72
CA GLU A 340 -8.97 -25.92 -17.31
C GLU A 340 -9.76 -25.02 -16.34
N ILE A 341 -10.34 -23.90 -16.80
CA ILE A 341 -11.29 -23.10 -16.02
C ILE A 341 -12.59 -23.92 -15.93
N PRO A 342 -13.06 -24.32 -14.72
CA PRO A 342 -14.24 -25.14 -14.60
C PRO A 342 -15.42 -24.52 -15.34
N SER A 343 -16.16 -25.33 -16.09
CA SER A 343 -17.44 -24.95 -16.68
C SER A 343 -18.39 -24.52 -15.56
N ILE A 344 -18.45 -23.21 -15.29
CA ILE A 344 -19.35 -22.66 -14.29
C ILE A 344 -20.77 -22.77 -14.85
N ASN A 345 -21.46 -23.82 -14.41
CA ASN A 345 -22.90 -23.82 -14.23
C ASN A 345 -23.31 -22.45 -13.68
N ASN A 346 -24.09 -21.71 -14.48
CA ASN A 346 -24.83 -20.49 -14.18
C ASN A 346 -24.35 -19.64 -12.98
N PRO A 347 -24.08 -18.32 -13.15
CA PRO A 347 -24.44 -17.42 -12.07
C PRO A 347 -25.96 -17.57 -11.91
N GLN A 348 -26.38 -18.34 -10.90
CA GLN A 348 -27.75 -18.28 -10.43
C GLN A 348 -27.97 -16.83 -10.03
N GLU A 349 -28.98 -16.19 -10.63
CA GLU A 349 -29.74 -15.20 -9.90
C GLU A 349 -30.18 -15.92 -8.60
N PHE A 350 -29.56 -15.58 -7.47
CA PHE A 350 -29.82 -16.21 -6.18
C PHE A 350 -31.17 -15.73 -5.64
N ASP A 351 -32.26 -16.15 -6.30
CA ASP A 351 -33.58 -16.22 -5.66
C ASP A 351 -33.70 -17.49 -4.79
N GLN A 352 -32.69 -18.37 -4.80
CA GLN A 352 -32.64 -19.53 -3.92
C GLN A 352 -32.15 -19.12 -2.53
N LYS A 353 -33.04 -19.20 -1.55
CA LYS A 353 -32.78 -18.90 -0.14
C LYS A 353 -31.79 -19.93 0.47
N PRO A 354 -30.77 -19.51 1.24
CA PRO A 354 -29.85 -20.45 1.88
C PRO A 354 -30.55 -21.25 2.98
N TYR A 355 -30.11 -22.49 3.23
CA TYR A 355 -30.62 -23.32 4.32
C TYR A 355 -30.24 -22.75 5.70
N GLY A 356 -29.08 -22.14 5.78
CA GLY A 356 -28.54 -21.55 6.99
C GLY A 356 -27.18 -20.92 6.74
N ILE A 357 -26.48 -20.62 7.83
CA ILE A 357 -25.18 -19.97 7.80
C ILE A 357 -24.18 -20.73 8.67
N ALA A 358 -23.03 -21.07 8.09
CA ALA A 358 -21.92 -21.65 8.80
C ALA A 358 -21.02 -20.53 9.34
N ARG A 359 -20.75 -20.55 10.65
CA ARG A 359 -19.80 -19.64 11.32
C ARG A 359 -18.48 -20.40 11.52
N ILE A 360 -17.44 -19.99 10.82
CA ILE A 360 -16.09 -20.57 10.88
C ILE A 360 -15.15 -19.57 11.53
N GLU A 361 -14.58 -19.92 12.68
CA GLU A 361 -13.62 -19.09 13.42
C GLU A 361 -12.22 -19.72 13.31
N ILE A 362 -11.35 -19.10 12.52
CA ILE A 362 -9.96 -19.51 12.34
C ILE A 362 -9.13 -18.96 13.50
N ILE A 363 -8.64 -19.85 14.36
CA ILE A 363 -7.94 -19.48 15.60
C ILE A 363 -6.43 -19.33 15.33
N SER A 364 -5.75 -20.42 14.97
CA SER A 364 -4.29 -20.44 14.86
C SER A 364 -3.79 -21.60 14.02
N ALA A 365 -2.54 -21.53 13.55
CA ALA A 365 -1.81 -22.68 13.03
C ALA A 365 -0.47 -22.86 13.75
N LYS A 366 0.10 -24.06 13.68
CA LYS A 366 1.38 -24.42 14.32
C LYS A 366 2.25 -25.25 13.39
N ASN A 367 3.57 -25.14 13.57
CA ASN A 367 4.58 -25.94 12.89
C ASN A 367 4.49 -25.91 11.35
N LEU A 368 4.21 -24.74 10.77
CA LEU A 368 4.21 -24.58 9.31
C LEU A 368 5.63 -24.74 8.74
N SER A 369 5.75 -25.44 7.63
CA SER A 369 6.98 -26.09 7.12
C SER A 369 8.11 -25.18 6.60
N GLN A 370 8.02 -23.85 6.71
CA GLN A 370 9.03 -22.91 6.20
C GLN A 370 9.42 -21.85 7.24
N THR A 371 10.73 -21.67 7.46
CA THR A 371 11.29 -20.53 8.20
C THR A 371 11.00 -19.24 7.42
N ASP A 372 10.43 -18.23 8.07
CA ASP A 372 9.97 -16.97 7.47
C ASP A 372 8.70 -17.06 6.60
N SER A 373 7.75 -17.93 6.96
CA SER A 373 6.41 -17.93 6.34
C SER A 373 5.60 -16.67 6.68
N ASN A 374 4.86 -16.14 5.70
CA ASN A 374 3.82 -15.13 5.84
C ASN A 374 2.42 -15.76 5.68
N PRO A 375 1.96 -16.60 6.62
CA PRO A 375 0.78 -17.42 6.39
C PRO A 375 -0.54 -16.62 6.41
N TYR A 376 -1.47 -17.05 5.55
CA TYR A 376 -2.89 -16.73 5.62
C TYR A 376 -3.72 -17.94 5.17
N VAL A 377 -4.95 -18.04 5.65
CA VAL A 377 -5.92 -19.10 5.31
C VAL A 377 -6.92 -18.56 4.30
N LYS A 378 -7.10 -19.29 3.20
CA LYS A 378 -8.13 -19.10 2.19
C LYS A 378 -9.23 -20.13 2.39
N ILE A 379 -10.47 -19.67 2.45
CA ILE A 379 -11.65 -20.53 2.61
C ILE A 379 -12.38 -20.59 1.27
N SER A 380 -12.50 -21.78 0.70
CA SER A 380 -13.18 -21.99 -0.58
C SER A 380 -14.16 -23.16 -0.53
N ASN A 381 -15.10 -23.20 -1.47
CA ASN A 381 -15.95 -24.34 -1.73
C ASN A 381 -15.15 -25.38 -2.53
N LEU A 382 -15.10 -26.62 -2.05
CA LEU A 382 -14.31 -27.66 -2.71
C LEU A 382 -14.85 -28.02 -4.10
N ALA A 383 -16.17 -28.04 -4.29
CA ALA A 383 -16.80 -28.49 -5.54
C ALA A 383 -16.74 -27.41 -6.63
N THR A 384 -16.93 -26.15 -6.26
CA THR A 384 -16.94 -25.04 -7.22
C THR A 384 -15.61 -24.30 -7.30
N SER A 385 -14.64 -24.63 -6.44
CA SER A 385 -13.41 -23.86 -6.21
C SER A 385 -13.67 -22.38 -5.86
N TRP A 386 -14.89 -22.05 -5.45
CA TRP A 386 -15.31 -20.69 -5.16
C TRP A 386 -14.68 -20.19 -3.86
N ILE A 387 -14.05 -19.02 -3.88
CA ILE A 387 -13.42 -18.43 -2.69
C ILE A 387 -14.45 -17.61 -1.91
N TYR A 388 -14.67 -17.95 -0.65
CA TYR A 388 -15.55 -17.20 0.25
C TYR A 388 -14.85 -16.00 0.87
N ASP A 389 -13.64 -16.21 1.42
CA ASP A 389 -12.83 -15.16 2.06
C ASP A 389 -11.42 -15.66 2.40
N ASP A 390 -10.55 -14.73 2.81
CA ASP A 390 -9.18 -14.98 3.25
C ASP A 390 -8.92 -14.34 4.63
N THR A 391 -8.10 -14.96 5.47
CA THR A 391 -7.61 -14.31 6.69
C THR A 391 -6.57 -13.25 6.37
N ARG A 392 -6.30 -12.37 7.34
CA ARG A 392 -5.13 -11.47 7.28
C ARG A 392 -3.82 -12.27 7.15
N VAL A 393 -2.86 -11.71 6.42
CA VAL A 393 -1.50 -12.21 6.37
C VAL A 393 -0.80 -11.91 7.70
N ILE A 394 -0.20 -12.93 8.32
CA ILE A 394 0.67 -12.75 9.49
C ILE A 394 2.10 -12.92 9.02
N TYR A 395 2.92 -11.88 9.15
CA TYR A 395 4.28 -11.89 8.59
C TYR A 395 5.29 -12.59 9.51
N ASN A 396 6.22 -13.33 8.91
CA ASN A 396 7.35 -14.00 9.56
C ASN A 396 6.97 -14.80 10.81
N ASN A 397 5.88 -15.58 10.74
CA ASN A 397 5.42 -16.38 11.87
C ASN A 397 4.88 -17.74 11.42
N CYS A 398 5.60 -18.81 11.76
CA CYS A 398 5.21 -20.19 11.47
C CYS A 398 4.16 -20.76 12.45
N ASN A 399 3.80 -19.99 13.49
CA ASN A 399 2.76 -20.28 14.46
C ASN A 399 1.74 -19.12 14.55
N PRO A 400 1.05 -18.81 13.43
CA PRO A 400 0.16 -17.66 13.34
C PRO A 400 -1.08 -17.79 14.23
N VAL A 401 -1.56 -16.66 14.76
CA VAL A 401 -2.82 -16.54 15.51
C VAL A 401 -3.71 -15.48 14.84
N TRP A 402 -4.80 -15.92 14.22
CA TRP A 402 -5.69 -15.04 13.44
C TRP A 402 -6.85 -14.52 14.27
N GLU A 403 -7.57 -15.40 14.96
CA GLU A 403 -8.81 -15.10 15.71
C GLU A 403 -9.83 -14.34 14.83
N GLN A 404 -10.07 -14.87 13.63
CA GLN A 404 -10.99 -14.26 12.65
C GLN A 404 -12.20 -15.15 12.39
N VAL A 405 -13.37 -14.53 12.31
CA VAL A 405 -14.66 -15.19 12.10
C VAL A 405 -15.15 -14.93 10.68
N PHE A 406 -15.62 -16.00 10.03
CA PHE A 406 -16.19 -16.00 8.70
C PHE A 406 -17.61 -16.58 8.73
N TYR A 407 -18.49 -15.97 7.95
CA TYR A 407 -19.89 -16.36 7.82
C TYR A 407 -20.14 -16.81 6.39
N ILE A 408 -20.51 -18.08 6.22
CA ILE A 408 -20.64 -18.74 4.93
C ILE A 408 -22.10 -19.16 4.74
N PRO A 409 -22.86 -18.53 3.82
CA PRO A 409 -24.20 -18.98 3.47
C PRO A 409 -24.14 -20.38 2.86
N VAL A 410 -24.92 -21.31 3.40
CA VAL A 410 -24.95 -22.71 2.94
C VAL A 410 -26.22 -22.95 2.13
N TYR A 411 -26.04 -23.16 0.82
CA TYR A 411 -27.11 -23.47 -0.12
C TYR A 411 -27.29 -24.97 -0.35
N ASN A 412 -26.32 -25.78 0.08
CA ASN A 412 -26.39 -27.23 0.04
C ASN A 412 -25.59 -27.81 1.22
N ILE A 413 -26.27 -28.56 2.08
CA ILE A 413 -25.71 -29.15 3.32
C ILE A 413 -24.71 -30.28 3.06
N HIS A 414 -24.55 -30.72 1.81
CA HIS A 414 -23.59 -31.74 1.41
C HIS A 414 -22.29 -31.17 0.82
N GLU A 415 -22.11 -29.85 0.84
CA GLU A 415 -20.89 -29.20 0.37
C GLU A 415 -19.75 -29.31 1.39
N ASN A 416 -18.52 -29.35 0.88
CA ASN A 416 -17.30 -29.35 1.67
C ASN A 416 -16.60 -28.01 1.54
N LEU A 417 -16.08 -27.51 2.66
CA LEU A 417 -15.22 -26.34 2.69
C LEU A 417 -13.76 -26.76 2.61
N ASN A 418 -12.99 -26.06 1.79
CA ASN A 418 -11.55 -26.24 1.66
C ASN A 418 -10.84 -25.08 2.38
N LEU A 419 -10.07 -25.41 3.41
CA LEU A 419 -9.27 -24.47 4.20
C LEU A 419 -7.81 -24.61 3.77
N GLN A 420 -7.35 -23.68 2.93
CA GLN A 420 -6.00 -23.71 2.36
C GLN A 420 -5.11 -22.66 3.02
N ILE A 421 -3.96 -23.05 3.53
CA ILE A 421 -2.97 -22.12 4.09
C ILE A 421 -1.94 -21.80 3.02
N PHE A 422 -1.81 -20.52 2.69
CA PHE A 422 -0.84 -19.99 1.74
C PHE A 422 0.22 -19.17 2.46
N ASN A 423 1.44 -19.18 1.93
CA ASN A 423 2.50 -18.25 2.26
C ASN A 423 2.46 -17.08 1.27
N TYR A 424 2.15 -15.89 1.78
CA TYR A 424 2.05 -14.68 0.96
C TYR A 424 3.41 -14.25 0.41
N ASN A 425 3.46 -14.04 -0.91
CA ASN A 425 4.64 -13.56 -1.63
C ASN A 425 4.33 -12.25 -2.36
N ALA A 426 4.99 -11.16 -1.98
CA ALA A 426 4.74 -9.85 -2.59
C ALA A 426 5.14 -9.71 -4.07
N LEU A 427 5.93 -10.65 -4.61
CA LEU A 427 6.55 -10.54 -5.93
C LEU A 427 6.47 -11.83 -6.77
N LEU A 428 5.91 -12.91 -6.21
CA LEU A 428 5.74 -14.23 -6.82
C LEU A 428 4.36 -14.76 -6.45
N ASN A 429 3.90 -15.83 -7.08
CA ASN A 429 2.65 -16.47 -6.68
C ASN A 429 2.75 -17.00 -5.24
N ASP A 430 1.65 -16.90 -4.51
CA ASP A 430 1.55 -17.42 -3.15
C ASP A 430 1.76 -18.94 -3.16
N THR A 431 2.54 -19.45 -2.20
CA THR A 431 2.87 -20.88 -2.14
C THR A 431 1.95 -21.57 -1.15
N LEU A 432 1.33 -22.68 -1.57
CA LEU A 432 0.47 -23.47 -0.68
C LEU A 432 1.36 -24.16 0.38
N LEU A 433 1.07 -23.91 1.65
CA LEU A 433 1.72 -24.57 2.79
C LEU A 433 0.99 -25.85 3.19
N GLY A 434 -0.33 -25.91 2.98
CA GLY A 434 -1.13 -27.09 3.25
C GLY A 434 -2.62 -26.80 3.20
N PHE A 435 -3.45 -27.84 3.23
CA PHE A 435 -4.90 -27.67 3.23
C PHE A 435 -5.60 -28.69 4.13
N TYR A 436 -6.85 -28.39 4.47
CA TYR A 436 -7.77 -29.28 5.16
C TYR A 436 -9.17 -29.18 4.54
N ILE A 437 -9.81 -30.33 4.31
CA ILE A 437 -11.18 -30.40 3.80
C ILE A 437 -12.12 -30.61 4.99
N PHE A 438 -13.01 -29.65 5.21
CA PHE A 438 -14.02 -29.68 6.26
C PHE A 438 -15.39 -30.05 5.68
N ASP A 439 -15.94 -31.18 6.14
CA ASP A 439 -17.26 -31.67 5.75
C ASP A 439 -18.35 -31.02 6.63
N LEU A 440 -19.30 -30.31 6.02
CA LEU A 440 -20.40 -29.65 6.74
C LEU A 440 -21.33 -30.66 7.43
N LYS A 441 -21.42 -31.92 6.96
CA LYS A 441 -22.15 -32.99 7.68
C LYS A 441 -21.56 -33.27 9.06
N SER A 442 -20.31 -32.86 9.29
CA SER A 442 -19.72 -32.98 10.61
C SER A 442 -20.40 -32.08 11.64
N ILE A 443 -21.07 -30.99 11.25
CA ILE A 443 -21.78 -30.06 12.16
C ILE A 443 -23.30 -30.03 11.94
N ILE A 444 -23.80 -30.55 10.81
CA ILE A 444 -25.23 -30.66 10.47
C ILE A 444 -25.61 -32.13 10.35
N LYS A 445 -26.57 -32.59 11.16
CA LYS A 445 -27.17 -33.91 11.04
C LYS A 445 -28.63 -33.79 10.63
N GLU A 446 -28.94 -34.31 9.44
CA GLU A 446 -30.30 -34.34 8.90
C GLU A 446 -31.04 -35.61 9.37
N TYR A 447 -32.27 -35.43 9.84
CA TYR A 447 -33.18 -36.52 10.18
C TYR A 447 -34.23 -36.74 9.08
N PRO A 448 -34.79 -37.96 8.94
CA PRO A 448 -35.75 -38.31 7.88
C PRO A 448 -37.06 -37.48 7.85
N ASN A 449 -37.33 -36.70 8.89
CA ASN A 449 -38.49 -35.81 9.03
C ASN A 449 -38.20 -34.35 8.61
N ASN A 450 -37.10 -34.08 7.90
CA ASN A 450 -36.60 -32.73 7.59
C ASN A 450 -36.30 -31.88 8.83
N SER A 451 -36.00 -32.51 9.98
CA SER A 451 -35.44 -31.79 11.13
C SER A 451 -33.90 -31.89 11.10
N TYR A 452 -33.25 -30.83 11.58
CA TYR A 452 -31.80 -30.69 11.58
C TYR A 452 -31.30 -30.59 13.02
N GLU A 453 -30.27 -31.35 13.36
CA GLU A 453 -29.51 -31.18 14.59
C GLU A 453 -28.17 -30.53 14.24
N VAL A 454 -27.91 -29.40 14.89
CA VAL A 454 -26.72 -28.58 14.68
C VAL A 454 -25.82 -28.67 15.90
N LYS A 455 -24.51 -28.71 15.69
CA LYS A 455 -23.54 -28.71 16.80
C LYS A 455 -22.34 -27.82 16.51
N LYS A 456 -21.81 -27.23 17.57
CA LYS A 456 -20.55 -26.49 17.56
C LYS A 456 -19.37 -27.45 17.76
N LEU A 457 -18.38 -27.38 16.88
CA LEU A 457 -17.15 -28.17 16.97
C LEU A 457 -15.93 -27.27 17.07
N LYS A 458 -15.01 -27.61 17.99
CA LYS A 458 -13.65 -27.08 18.00
C LYS A 458 -12.71 -28.17 17.50
N LEU A 459 -11.91 -27.87 16.49
CA LEU A 459 -11.11 -28.83 15.75
C LEU A 459 -9.65 -28.39 15.72
N ASP A 460 -8.76 -29.32 16.03
CA ASP A 460 -7.31 -29.21 15.84
C ASP A 460 -6.90 -30.29 14.83
N VAL A 461 -6.61 -29.89 13.59
CA VAL A 461 -6.45 -30.80 12.45
C VAL A 461 -5.06 -30.70 11.84
N ASN A 462 -4.53 -31.81 11.35
CA ASN A 462 -3.28 -31.81 10.59
C ASN A 462 -3.54 -31.33 9.15
N LEU A 463 -2.66 -30.47 8.66
CA LEU A 463 -2.66 -29.99 7.28
C LEU A 463 -1.95 -31.01 6.39
N ILE A 464 -2.48 -31.19 5.20
CA ILE A 464 -1.94 -32.12 4.21
C ILE A 464 -1.27 -31.31 3.10
N TYR A 465 -0.04 -31.68 2.75
CA TYR A 465 0.68 -31.19 1.58
C TYR A 465 1.64 -32.27 1.07
N GLU A 466 1.57 -32.61 -0.23
CA GLU A 466 2.41 -33.65 -0.85
C GLU A 466 2.48 -34.97 -0.03
N GLU A 467 1.32 -35.44 0.45
CA GLU A 467 1.19 -36.67 1.27
C GLU A 467 1.90 -36.63 2.64
N SER A 468 2.37 -35.46 3.07
CA SER A 468 3.03 -35.23 4.35
C SER A 468 2.26 -34.25 5.24
N ASN A 469 2.48 -34.35 6.57
CA ASN A 469 1.92 -33.39 7.52
C ASN A 469 2.70 -32.08 7.44
N SER A 470 2.05 -31.01 7.03
CA SER A 470 2.67 -29.70 6.82
C SER A 470 2.37 -28.66 7.90
N GLY A 471 1.73 -29.09 8.99
CA GLY A 471 1.42 -28.27 10.17
C GLY A 471 0.07 -28.63 10.78
N GLN A 472 -0.36 -27.87 11.79
CA GLN A 472 -1.66 -28.04 12.43
C GLN A 472 -2.48 -26.75 12.34
N LEU A 473 -3.78 -26.87 12.06
CA LEU A 473 -4.75 -25.77 12.03
C LEU A 473 -5.79 -25.97 13.14
N SER A 474 -6.05 -24.91 13.90
CA SER A 474 -7.06 -24.85 14.95
C SER A 474 -8.18 -23.90 14.54
N PHE A 475 -9.43 -24.40 14.51
CA PHE A 475 -10.61 -23.60 14.18
C PHE A 475 -11.87 -24.10 14.89
N VAL A 476 -12.89 -23.24 14.93
CA VAL A 476 -14.22 -23.57 15.47
C VAL A 476 -15.25 -23.43 14.35
N ALA A 477 -16.15 -24.40 14.23
CA ALA A 477 -17.24 -24.38 13.27
C ALA A 477 -18.59 -24.51 13.98
N ASP A 478 -19.55 -23.69 13.57
CA ASP A 478 -20.92 -23.66 14.07
C ASP A 478 -21.90 -23.47 12.90
N PHE A 479 -23.17 -23.84 13.08
CA PHE A 479 -24.19 -23.70 12.03
C PHE A 479 -25.52 -23.21 12.60
N PHE A 480 -26.12 -22.23 11.92
CA PHE A 480 -27.40 -21.64 12.30
C PHE A 480 -28.40 -21.78 11.15
N LEU A 481 -29.57 -22.36 11.43
CA LEU A 481 -30.64 -22.55 10.46
C LEU A 481 -31.36 -21.23 10.17
N LEU A 482 -31.64 -20.95 8.90
CA LEU A 482 -32.29 -19.70 8.52
C LEU A 482 -33.76 -19.65 8.98
N SER A 483 -34.45 -20.79 9.01
CA SER A 483 -35.84 -20.87 9.48
C SER A 483 -35.99 -20.45 10.94
N GLU A 484 -35.01 -20.72 11.79
CA GLU A 484 -35.01 -20.28 13.20
C GLU A 484 -34.69 -18.79 13.37
N LEU A 485 -34.11 -18.18 12.35
CA LEU A 485 -33.70 -16.77 12.33
C LEU A 485 -34.76 -15.84 11.71
N GLU A 486 -35.77 -16.38 11.02
CA GLU A 486 -36.80 -15.57 10.36
C GLU A 486 -38.02 -15.27 11.23
N ASP A 487 -38.22 -16.00 12.32
CA ASP A 487 -39.30 -15.78 13.30
C ASP A 487 -39.01 -14.61 14.27
N LEU A 488 -38.10 -13.68 13.90
CA LEU A 488 -37.66 -12.60 14.77
C LEU A 488 -38.69 -11.46 14.84
N GLU A 489 -38.97 -11.01 16.06
CA GLU A 489 -39.89 -9.89 16.38
C GLU A 489 -39.41 -8.55 15.78
N ILE A 490 -40.29 -7.54 15.77
CA ILE A 490 -39.99 -6.15 15.40
C ILE A 490 -38.74 -5.68 16.13
N ILE A 491 -37.72 -5.20 15.41
CA ILE A 491 -36.44 -4.81 16.02
C ILE A 491 -36.58 -3.47 16.75
N THR A 492 -36.13 -3.44 17.99
CA THR A 492 -35.96 -2.26 18.83
C THR A 492 -34.50 -2.20 19.30
N THR A 493 -34.06 -1.03 19.79
CA THR A 493 -32.73 -0.87 20.38
C THR A 493 -32.46 -1.80 21.57
N THR A 494 -33.52 -2.34 22.19
CA THR A 494 -33.45 -3.23 23.35
C THR A 494 -33.47 -4.73 23.04
N ASN A 495 -33.97 -5.14 21.86
CA ASN A 495 -34.10 -6.56 21.50
C ASN A 495 -33.14 -7.02 20.38
N VAL A 496 -32.39 -6.10 19.76
CA VAL A 496 -31.37 -6.45 18.77
C VAL A 496 -30.31 -7.36 19.40
N SER A 497 -29.95 -8.42 18.67
CA SER A 497 -29.12 -9.52 19.18
C SER A 497 -28.26 -10.14 18.08
N ILE A 498 -27.29 -10.97 18.46
CA ILE A 498 -26.39 -11.66 17.53
C ILE A 498 -27.12 -12.56 16.49
N ARG A 499 -28.36 -12.99 16.76
CA ARG A 499 -29.17 -13.72 15.77
C ARG A 499 -29.53 -12.86 14.56
N HIS A 500 -29.79 -11.58 14.77
CA HIS A 500 -30.05 -10.64 13.69
C HIS A 500 -28.80 -10.44 12.82
N LEU A 501 -27.60 -10.52 13.42
CA LEU A 501 -26.36 -10.51 12.67
C LEU A 501 -26.28 -11.70 11.71
N TYR A 502 -26.57 -12.91 12.19
CA TYR A 502 -26.52 -14.12 11.35
C TYR A 502 -27.46 -14.02 10.14
N LEU A 503 -28.65 -13.46 10.35
CA LEU A 503 -29.60 -13.21 9.27
C LEU A 503 -29.08 -12.17 8.27
N LEU A 504 -28.47 -11.07 8.73
CA LEU A 504 -27.83 -10.08 7.84
C LEU A 504 -26.72 -10.73 6.99
N MET A 505 -25.86 -11.52 7.63
CA MET A 505 -24.73 -12.19 6.98
C MET A 505 -25.17 -13.22 5.93
N ALA A 506 -26.33 -13.87 6.11
CA ALA A 506 -26.87 -14.82 5.15
C ALA A 506 -27.20 -14.21 3.78
N TYR A 507 -27.38 -12.88 3.72
CA TYR A 507 -27.67 -12.12 2.50
C TYR A 507 -26.49 -11.30 1.98
N GLN A 508 -25.29 -11.48 2.52
CA GLN A 508 -24.08 -10.95 1.89
C GLN A 508 -23.68 -11.87 0.74
N ASN A 509 -23.56 -11.31 -0.46
CA ASN A 509 -23.17 -12.11 -1.61
C ASN A 509 -21.65 -12.19 -1.76
N GLN A 510 -21.28 -12.93 -2.81
CA GLN A 510 -19.93 -13.31 -3.16
C GLN A 510 -19.01 -12.13 -3.54
N TYR A 511 -19.58 -10.97 -3.91
CA TYR A 511 -18.84 -9.76 -4.23
C TYR A 511 -18.69 -8.82 -3.01
N GLY A 512 -19.24 -9.20 -1.86
CA GLY A 512 -19.15 -8.44 -0.61
C GLY A 512 -20.31 -7.48 -0.35
N TYR A 513 -21.23 -7.27 -1.29
CA TYR A 513 -22.39 -6.40 -1.09
C TYR A 513 -23.59 -7.14 -0.49
N PHE A 514 -24.51 -6.39 0.12
CA PHE A 514 -25.75 -6.94 0.67
C PHE A 514 -26.90 -6.73 -0.30
N GLU A 515 -27.60 -7.83 -0.61
CA GLU A 515 -28.78 -7.76 -1.47
C GLU A 515 -30.04 -7.46 -0.65
N LEU A 516 -30.72 -6.36 -0.97
CA LEU A 516 -31.90 -5.93 -0.21
C LEU A 516 -33.13 -6.77 -0.56
N THR A 517 -33.45 -7.74 0.29
CA THR A 517 -34.64 -8.59 0.20
C THR A 517 -35.81 -8.06 1.04
N ASN A 518 -37.01 -8.61 0.86
CA ASN A 518 -38.13 -8.30 1.74
C ASN A 518 -37.87 -8.77 3.19
N THR A 519 -37.11 -9.86 3.36
CA THR A 519 -36.69 -10.35 4.69
C THR A 519 -35.77 -9.33 5.37
N LEU A 520 -34.77 -8.81 4.66
CA LEU A 520 -33.93 -7.73 5.19
C LEU A 520 -34.75 -6.47 5.47
N ALA A 521 -35.68 -6.09 4.59
CA ALA A 521 -36.52 -4.92 4.83
C ALA A 521 -37.34 -5.02 6.12
N ARG A 522 -37.81 -6.24 6.47
CA ARG A 522 -38.49 -6.50 7.75
C ARG A 522 -37.59 -6.31 8.96
N LEU A 523 -36.28 -6.62 8.85
CA LEU A 523 -35.32 -6.29 9.92
C LEU A 523 -35.20 -4.78 10.15
N PHE A 524 -35.37 -3.98 9.10
CA PHE A 524 -35.47 -2.53 9.22
C PHE A 524 -36.87 -2.05 9.63
N ASN A 525 -37.77 -2.93 10.09
CA ASN A 525 -39.17 -2.64 10.43
C ASN A 525 -40.01 -2.09 9.25
N PHE A 526 -39.73 -2.53 8.02
CA PHE A 526 -40.53 -2.20 6.83
C PHE A 526 -41.22 -3.45 6.25
N PHE A 527 -42.40 -3.29 5.66
CA PHE A 527 -43.17 -4.43 5.13
C PHE A 527 -42.58 -4.98 3.83
N SER A 528 -41.85 -4.15 3.07
CA SER A 528 -41.25 -4.54 1.79
C SER A 528 -39.98 -3.75 1.47
N LYS A 529 -39.13 -4.32 0.60
CA LYS A 529 -37.93 -3.63 0.10
C LYS A 529 -38.24 -2.31 -0.59
N LYS A 530 -39.39 -2.22 -1.29
CA LYS A 530 -39.83 -1.00 -1.97
C LYS A 530 -40.12 0.13 -1.00
N GLU A 531 -40.69 -0.20 0.16
CA GLU A 531 -41.02 0.77 1.20
C GLU A 531 -39.77 1.32 1.87
N LEU A 532 -38.82 0.44 2.23
CA LEU A 532 -37.52 0.85 2.78
C LEU A 532 -36.72 1.73 1.82
N ILE A 533 -36.62 1.33 0.55
CA ILE A 533 -35.94 2.12 -0.50
C ILE A 533 -36.60 3.49 -0.65
N LYS A 534 -37.94 3.54 -0.67
CA LYS A 534 -38.67 4.81 -0.76
C LYS A 534 -38.41 5.69 0.46
N ALA A 535 -38.48 5.14 1.67
CA ALA A 535 -38.22 5.89 2.91
C ALA A 535 -36.80 6.46 2.95
N PHE A 536 -35.79 5.69 2.53
CA PHE A 536 -34.42 6.17 2.47
C PHE A 536 -34.22 7.21 1.36
N SER A 537 -34.82 7.01 0.17
CA SER A 537 -34.81 8.00 -0.92
C SER A 537 -35.43 9.34 -0.49
N ASP A 538 -36.58 9.28 0.18
CA ASP A 538 -37.26 10.45 0.72
C ASP A 538 -36.46 11.11 1.85
N PHE A 539 -35.62 10.37 2.59
CA PHE A 539 -34.73 10.94 3.60
C PHE A 539 -33.59 11.77 3.00
N VAL A 540 -33.08 11.36 1.84
CA VAL A 540 -31.92 12.00 1.19
C VAL A 540 -32.30 13.24 0.36
N GLN A 541 -33.59 13.37 -0.02
CA GLN A 541 -34.37 14.52 -0.56
C GLN A 541 -33.70 15.66 -1.37
N LYS A 542 -32.53 16.19 -0.97
CA LYS A 542 -31.83 17.35 -1.59
C LYS A 542 -30.63 16.98 -2.46
N ASP A 543 -30.30 15.70 -2.58
CA ASP A 543 -29.06 15.23 -3.21
C ASP A 543 -29.32 14.34 -4.44
N GLU A 544 -29.44 14.96 -5.63
CA GLU A 544 -29.77 14.27 -6.88
C GLU A 544 -28.74 13.21 -7.27
N LYS A 545 -27.46 13.44 -6.99
CA LYS A 545 -26.37 12.50 -7.31
C LYS A 545 -26.48 11.22 -6.49
N VAL A 546 -26.85 11.34 -5.22
CA VAL A 546 -27.07 10.17 -4.34
C VAL A 546 -28.32 9.39 -4.74
N ARG A 547 -29.37 10.10 -5.18
CA ARG A 547 -30.64 9.48 -5.57
C ARG A 547 -30.53 8.59 -6.81
N SER A 548 -29.57 8.87 -7.70
CA SER A 548 -29.37 8.09 -8.94
C SER A 548 -28.61 6.77 -8.76
N LEU A 549 -28.15 6.46 -7.55
CA LEU A 549 -27.31 5.28 -7.29
C LEU A 549 -28.11 3.97 -7.25
N ASP A 550 -27.41 2.86 -7.50
CA ASP A 550 -27.98 1.52 -7.54
C ASP A 550 -28.53 1.09 -6.16
N ASN A 551 -29.67 0.39 -6.14
CA ASN A 551 -30.28 -0.16 -4.92
C ASN A 551 -29.33 -1.09 -4.13
N LYS A 552 -28.35 -1.73 -4.80
CA LYS A 552 -27.31 -2.56 -4.17
C LYS A 552 -26.40 -1.72 -3.27
N ILE A 553 -26.09 -0.49 -3.68
CA ILE A 553 -25.30 0.46 -2.89
C ILE A 553 -26.12 0.85 -1.65
N TRP A 554 -27.41 1.17 -1.80
CA TRP A 554 -28.28 1.53 -0.68
C TRP A 554 -28.45 0.39 0.32
N GLY A 555 -28.71 -0.83 -0.16
CA GLY A 555 -28.83 -2.01 0.71
C GLY A 555 -27.56 -2.24 1.53
N THR A 556 -26.40 -2.13 0.89
CA THR A 556 -25.10 -2.30 1.54
C THR A 556 -24.80 -1.20 2.56
N LEU A 557 -25.10 0.06 2.24
CA LEU A 557 -24.94 1.18 3.18
C LEU A 557 -25.86 1.09 4.39
N LEU A 558 -27.12 0.69 4.18
CA LEU A 558 -28.09 0.53 5.28
C LEU A 558 -27.65 -0.59 6.21
N VAL A 559 -27.23 -1.74 5.67
CA VAL A 559 -26.74 -2.87 6.48
C VAL A 559 -25.46 -2.51 7.22
N THR A 560 -24.47 -1.92 6.55
CA THR A 560 -23.21 -1.51 7.20
C THR A 560 -23.44 -0.46 8.30
N SER A 561 -24.38 0.46 8.10
CA SER A 561 -24.78 1.45 9.11
C SER A 561 -25.53 0.78 10.27
N PHE A 562 -26.41 -0.19 9.99
CA PHE A 562 -27.09 -0.98 11.02
C PHE A 562 -26.09 -1.74 11.89
N LEU A 563 -25.08 -2.38 11.28
CA LEU A 563 -24.02 -3.09 12.00
C LEU A 563 -23.27 -2.14 12.95
N LYS A 564 -22.90 -0.95 12.46
CA LYS A 564 -22.19 0.09 13.23
C LYS A 564 -23.04 0.70 14.35
N VAL A 565 -24.34 0.92 14.12
CA VAL A 565 -25.20 1.68 15.04
C VAL A 565 -25.84 0.76 16.09
N LEU A 566 -26.37 -0.40 15.69
CA LEU A 566 -27.20 -1.25 16.55
C LEU A 566 -26.49 -2.52 17.02
N LEU A 567 -25.63 -3.11 16.18
CA LEU A 567 -24.91 -4.35 16.50
C LEU A 567 -23.44 -4.10 16.92
N TRP A 568 -23.12 -2.88 17.34
CA TRP A 568 -21.76 -2.48 17.68
C TRP A 568 -21.10 -3.36 18.75
N LYS A 569 -21.88 -3.89 19.72
CA LYS A 569 -21.38 -4.75 20.81
C LYS A 569 -20.76 -6.04 20.29
N GLU A 570 -21.21 -6.52 19.13
CA GLU A 570 -20.77 -7.76 18.48
C GLU A 570 -19.75 -7.49 17.36
N ARG A 571 -18.96 -6.41 17.45
CA ARG A 571 -18.02 -5.99 16.38
C ARG A 571 -17.11 -7.11 15.87
N CYS A 572 -16.53 -7.89 16.78
CA CYS A 572 -15.59 -8.95 16.42
C CYS A 572 -16.23 -9.99 15.48
N GLU A 573 -17.56 -10.12 15.52
CA GLU A 573 -18.30 -11.03 14.66
C GLU A 573 -18.48 -10.45 13.25
N TRP A 574 -18.81 -9.17 13.09
CA TRP A 574 -19.19 -8.63 11.78
C TRP A 574 -18.08 -7.89 11.03
N ILE A 575 -16.94 -7.61 11.65
CA ILE A 575 -15.90 -6.73 11.06
C ILE A 575 -15.35 -7.23 9.72
N SER A 576 -15.20 -8.55 9.53
CA SER A 576 -14.72 -9.10 8.25
C SER A 576 -15.72 -8.86 7.12
N ALA A 577 -16.99 -9.17 7.39
CA ALA A 577 -18.10 -8.92 6.47
C ALA A 577 -18.24 -7.42 6.14
N TYR A 578 -18.11 -6.56 7.15
CA TYR A 578 -18.12 -5.11 6.96
C TYR A 578 -16.99 -4.65 6.02
N ASN A 579 -15.76 -5.12 6.21
CA ASN A 579 -14.63 -4.73 5.36
C ASN A 579 -14.83 -5.15 3.90
N ARG A 580 -15.44 -6.32 3.65
CA ARG A 580 -15.79 -6.74 2.28
C ARG A 580 -16.82 -5.81 1.64
N ALA A 581 -17.83 -5.42 2.40
CA ALA A 581 -18.85 -4.48 1.95
C ALA A 581 -18.25 -3.10 1.67
N GLU A 582 -17.34 -2.62 2.52
CA GLU A 582 -16.62 -1.35 2.35
C GLU A 582 -15.71 -1.38 1.11
N ASN A 583 -14.92 -2.44 0.92
CA ASN A 583 -14.10 -2.60 -0.29
C ASN A 583 -14.96 -2.58 -1.56
N TRP A 584 -16.09 -3.31 -1.57
CA TRP A 584 -17.01 -3.29 -2.70
C TRP A 584 -17.63 -1.91 -2.92
N LEU A 585 -18.01 -1.19 -1.87
CA LEU A 585 -18.52 0.18 -1.97
C LEU A 585 -17.48 1.10 -2.60
N ASN A 586 -16.22 1.01 -2.17
CA ASN A 586 -15.10 1.82 -2.69
C ASN A 586 -14.82 1.54 -4.18
N GLU A 587 -14.98 0.30 -4.63
CA GLU A 587 -14.84 -0.08 -6.04
C GLU A 587 -15.99 0.41 -6.91
N ASN A 588 -17.21 0.56 -6.34
CA ASN A 588 -18.42 0.90 -7.08
C ASN A 588 -18.85 2.38 -6.93
N VAL A 589 -18.30 3.10 -5.96
CA VAL A 589 -18.49 4.53 -5.72
C VAL A 589 -17.14 5.23 -5.87
N THR A 590 -16.82 5.65 -7.09
CA THR A 590 -15.49 6.22 -7.41
C THR A 590 -15.30 7.68 -6.97
N ASP A 591 -16.40 8.35 -6.57
CA ASP A 591 -16.40 9.72 -6.09
C ASP A 591 -16.38 9.73 -4.55
N LEU A 592 -15.22 10.05 -3.99
CA LEU A 592 -14.96 10.11 -2.54
C LEU A 592 -15.89 11.09 -1.80
N GLU A 593 -16.32 12.18 -2.44
CA GLU A 593 -17.23 13.15 -1.82
C GLU A 593 -18.65 12.57 -1.69
N ILE A 594 -19.09 11.81 -2.69
CA ILE A 594 -20.37 11.10 -2.67
C ILE A 594 -20.36 9.99 -1.62
N GLU A 595 -19.26 9.25 -1.52
CA GLU A 595 -19.08 8.18 -0.54
C GLU A 595 -19.22 8.68 0.91
N GLU A 596 -18.53 9.77 1.27
CA GLU A 596 -18.61 10.35 2.62
C GLU A 596 -20.02 10.84 2.96
N ARG A 597 -20.72 11.45 1.99
CA ARG A 597 -22.11 11.89 2.14
C ARG A 597 -23.05 10.71 2.34
N LEU A 598 -22.85 9.63 1.60
CA LEU A 598 -23.66 8.41 1.67
C LEU A 598 -23.63 7.78 3.06
N PHE A 599 -22.44 7.58 3.63
CA PHE A 599 -22.29 7.03 4.99
C PHE A 599 -22.93 7.92 6.05
N ASN A 600 -22.86 9.25 5.89
CA ASN A 600 -23.50 10.19 6.81
C ASN A 600 -25.04 10.07 6.76
N TYR A 601 -25.63 10.01 5.56
CA TYR A 601 -27.06 9.84 5.40
C TYR A 601 -27.56 8.50 5.95
N SER A 602 -26.86 7.41 5.64
CA SER A 602 -27.25 6.07 6.10
C SER A 602 -27.17 5.93 7.62
N ASN A 603 -26.12 6.45 8.26
CA ASN A 603 -26.00 6.46 9.71
C ASN A 603 -27.11 7.29 10.38
N LYS A 604 -27.36 8.51 9.87
CA LYS A 604 -28.44 9.37 10.40
C LYS A 604 -29.81 8.72 10.26
N PHE A 605 -30.07 8.09 9.11
CA PHE A 605 -31.32 7.38 8.88
C PHE A 605 -31.53 6.27 9.90
N VAL A 606 -30.53 5.40 10.12
CA VAL A 606 -30.63 4.31 11.10
C VAL A 606 -30.80 4.83 12.53
N ILE A 607 -30.04 5.85 12.92
CA ILE A 607 -30.13 6.45 14.27
C ILE A 607 -31.53 7.01 14.53
N GLN A 608 -32.09 7.75 13.58
CA GLN A 608 -33.43 8.35 13.72
C GLN A 608 -34.53 7.28 13.66
N HIS A 609 -34.43 6.34 12.73
CA HIS A 609 -35.45 5.30 12.51
C HIS A 609 -35.60 4.37 13.72
N PHE A 610 -34.49 4.02 14.38
CA PHE A 610 -34.49 3.17 15.57
C PHE A 610 -34.48 3.94 16.89
N ASN A 611 -34.60 5.28 16.85
CA ASN A 611 -34.58 6.16 18.01
C ASN A 611 -33.38 5.87 18.95
N VAL A 612 -32.19 5.81 18.38
CA VAL A 612 -30.96 5.46 19.10
C VAL A 612 -30.48 6.66 19.90
N THR A 613 -30.74 6.67 21.21
CA THR A 613 -30.35 7.75 22.13
C THR A 613 -28.91 7.62 22.66
N GLN A 614 -28.37 6.40 22.65
CA GLN A 614 -26.98 6.08 22.99
C GLN A 614 -26.29 5.46 21.77
N TRP A 615 -26.02 6.29 20.76
CA TRP A 615 -25.12 5.91 19.68
C TRP A 615 -23.70 6.29 20.10
N ILE A 616 -22.84 5.28 20.24
CA ILE A 616 -21.44 5.47 20.56
C ILE A 616 -20.68 5.15 19.27
N ASP A 617 -20.19 6.16 18.56
CA ASP A 617 -19.31 5.96 17.41
C ASP A 617 -18.08 5.12 17.83
N GLU A 618 -17.47 4.37 16.91
CA GLU A 618 -16.32 3.51 17.17
C GLU A 618 -15.15 4.27 17.84
N THR A 619 -15.10 5.58 17.63
CA THR A 619 -14.20 6.55 18.26
C THR A 619 -14.55 6.86 19.72
N GLN A 620 -15.85 6.97 20.07
CA GLN A 620 -16.37 7.19 21.43
C GLN A 620 -16.36 5.91 22.30
N GLN A 621 -16.51 4.73 21.69
CA GLN A 621 -16.61 3.44 22.40
C GLN A 621 -15.30 3.04 23.08
N ARG A 622 -14.19 3.31 22.41
CA ARG A 622 -12.84 3.10 22.94
C ARG A 622 -12.41 4.15 23.96
N SER A 623 -13.14 5.27 24.04
CA SER A 623 -12.79 6.42 24.86
C SER A 623 -13.61 6.53 26.12
N VAL A 624 -14.94 6.38 26.08
CA VAL A 624 -15.79 6.53 27.27
C VAL A 624 -15.52 5.42 28.32
N GLY A 625 -15.54 4.15 27.93
CA GLY A 625 -15.31 3.03 28.87
C GLY A 625 -13.85 2.86 29.34
N VAL A 626 -12.88 3.43 28.62
CA VAL A 626 -11.46 3.38 29.00
C VAL A 626 -11.08 4.58 29.87
N LEU A 627 -11.61 5.77 29.58
CA LEU A 627 -11.27 6.98 30.31
C LEU A 627 -11.93 7.02 31.70
N GLU A 628 -13.18 6.57 31.85
CA GLU A 628 -13.84 6.50 33.17
C GLU A 628 -13.15 5.53 34.14
N TYR A 629 -12.52 4.46 33.64
CA TYR A 629 -11.79 3.49 34.48
C TYR A 629 -10.33 3.90 34.75
N HIS A 630 -9.71 4.75 33.93
CA HIS A 630 -8.26 5.01 33.97
C HIS A 630 -7.82 6.48 34.17
N ILE A 631 -8.74 7.47 34.13
CA ILE A 631 -8.40 8.90 34.25
C ILE A 631 -9.48 9.65 35.05
N LYS A 632 -9.07 10.50 36.01
CA LYS A 632 -9.97 11.52 36.58
C LYS A 632 -10.17 12.63 35.55
N SER A 633 -11.36 12.76 34.97
CA SER A 633 -11.74 14.00 34.28
C SER A 633 -11.85 15.11 35.33
N LEU A 634 -11.31 16.29 35.02
CA LEU A 634 -11.56 17.49 35.83
C LEU A 634 -12.75 18.22 35.21
N PRO A 635 -13.83 18.51 35.97
CA PRO A 635 -14.95 19.29 35.47
C PRO A 635 -14.52 20.69 35.02
N TYR A 636 -15.17 21.19 33.97
CA TYR A 636 -14.93 22.51 33.38
C TYR A 636 -15.08 23.66 34.40
N ASP A 637 -15.91 23.47 35.42
CA ASP A 637 -16.25 24.45 36.45
C ASP A 637 -15.12 24.72 37.46
N SER A 638 -14.02 23.95 37.42
CA SER A 638 -12.90 24.07 38.37
C SER A 638 -11.98 25.29 38.13
N LEU A 639 -12.27 26.11 37.11
CA LEU A 639 -11.37 27.14 36.57
C LEU A 639 -11.83 28.58 36.79
N GLU A 640 -12.97 28.82 37.45
CA GLU A 640 -13.45 30.19 37.68
C GLU A 640 -12.47 31.05 38.50
N ASN A 641 -11.44 30.45 39.13
CA ASN A 641 -10.41 31.15 39.91
C ASN A 641 -9.01 31.20 39.28
N CYS A 642 -8.84 30.84 38.00
CA CYS A 642 -7.54 30.97 37.34
C CYS A 642 -7.42 32.33 36.64
N GLU A 643 -6.52 33.19 37.14
CA GLU A 643 -6.08 34.41 36.46
C GLU A 643 -5.33 34.02 35.17
N ALA A 644 -6.07 33.90 34.08
CA ALA A 644 -5.58 33.40 32.81
C ALA A 644 -4.82 34.47 32.01
N GLU A 645 -3.61 34.84 32.42
CA GLU A 645 -2.61 35.40 31.49
C GLU A 645 -1.89 34.26 30.77
N GLY A 646 -2.61 33.55 29.90
CA GLY A 646 -2.04 32.48 29.09
C GLY A 646 -1.17 33.02 27.96
N THR A 647 0.15 32.78 27.99
CA THR A 647 1.01 33.08 26.84
C THR A 647 0.88 31.97 25.79
N ILE A 648 0.52 32.33 24.55
CA ILE A 648 0.46 31.39 23.42
C ILE A 648 1.90 30.96 23.07
N LEU A 649 2.20 29.67 23.16
CA LEU A 649 3.50 29.10 22.75
C LEU A 649 3.50 28.73 21.26
N SER A 650 2.35 28.26 20.75
CA SER A 650 2.08 27.94 19.34
C SER A 650 0.57 27.90 19.09
N SER A 651 0.12 27.69 17.84
CA SER A 651 -1.30 27.59 17.50
C SER A 651 -2.07 26.54 18.31
N ASN A 652 -1.36 25.52 18.82
CA ASN A 652 -1.95 24.38 19.50
C ASN A 652 -1.52 24.26 20.97
N ASN A 653 -0.58 25.09 21.47
CA ASN A 653 -0.06 24.98 22.83
C ASN A 653 -0.16 26.31 23.58
N ARG A 654 -0.75 26.28 24.79
CA ARG A 654 -0.84 27.45 25.68
C ARG A 654 -0.14 27.18 27.01
N LYS A 655 0.72 28.11 27.42
CA LYS A 655 1.37 28.12 28.73
C LYS A 655 0.42 28.80 29.72
N VAL A 656 0.19 28.18 30.87
CA VAL A 656 -0.67 28.72 31.93
C VAL A 656 0.02 28.59 33.27
N PHE A 657 0.00 29.67 34.06
CA PHE A 657 0.43 29.67 35.44
C PHE A 657 -0.77 29.43 36.34
N PHE A 658 -0.68 28.40 37.18
CA PHE A 658 -1.71 28.07 38.15
C PHE A 658 -1.30 28.64 39.51
N THR A 659 -1.95 29.73 39.90
CA THR A 659 -1.71 30.46 41.16
C THR A 659 -1.91 29.58 42.38
N GLU A 660 -2.97 28.78 42.40
CA GLU A 660 -3.30 27.83 43.50
C GLU A 660 -2.17 26.83 43.78
N TYR A 661 -1.41 26.44 42.75
CA TYR A 661 -0.35 25.43 42.84
C TYR A 661 1.06 26.01 42.74
N ASN A 662 1.20 27.33 42.56
CA ASN A 662 2.45 28.01 42.23
C ASN A 662 3.25 27.29 41.13
N ARG A 663 2.57 26.83 40.07
CA ARG A 663 3.15 25.98 39.02
C ARG A 663 2.74 26.42 37.63
N THR A 664 3.70 26.38 36.72
CA THR A 664 3.45 26.54 35.28
C THR A 664 3.21 25.19 34.63
N MET A 665 2.18 25.11 33.78
CA MET A 665 1.85 23.93 32.99
C MET A 665 1.53 24.32 31.55
N VAL A 666 1.45 23.34 30.65
CA VAL A 666 1.14 23.56 29.24
C VAL A 666 -0.06 22.74 28.83
N PHE A 667 -1.07 23.42 28.29
CA PHE A 667 -2.11 22.74 27.54
C PHE A 667 -1.64 22.48 26.13
N HIS A 668 -1.85 21.24 25.70
CA HIS A 668 -1.65 20.78 24.35
C HIS A 668 -3.01 20.47 23.75
N LYS A 669 -3.30 21.09 22.62
CA LYS A 669 -4.51 20.84 21.82
C LYS A 669 -4.16 19.91 20.66
N ILE A 670 -4.87 18.80 20.57
CA ILE A 670 -4.85 17.90 19.42
C ILE A 670 -6.20 17.98 18.74
N THR A 671 -6.20 18.26 17.45
CA THR A 671 -7.38 18.08 16.59
C THR A 671 -7.28 16.71 15.92
N PHE A 672 -8.32 15.90 16.03
CA PHE A 672 -8.42 14.61 15.38
C PHE A 672 -8.68 14.76 13.88
N SER A 673 -8.21 13.79 13.11
CA SER A 673 -8.36 13.74 11.64
C SER A 673 -8.57 12.29 11.21
N GLN A 674 -8.80 12.05 9.91
CA GLN A 674 -8.88 10.70 9.33
C GLN A 674 -7.63 9.83 9.65
N ILE A 675 -6.47 10.46 9.88
CA ILE A 675 -5.18 9.78 10.11
C ILE A 675 -4.88 9.58 11.60
N TYR A 676 -5.33 10.48 12.48
CA TYR A 676 -5.07 10.42 13.92
C TYR A 676 -6.37 10.52 14.72
N SER A 677 -6.80 9.39 15.26
CA SER A 677 -8.06 9.25 15.99
C SER A 677 -7.88 9.35 17.50
N LEU A 678 -8.98 9.66 18.20
CA LEU A 678 -9.10 9.57 19.65
C LEU A 678 -8.62 8.21 20.21
N TYR A 679 -8.84 7.12 19.47
CA TYR A 679 -8.30 5.80 19.82
C TYR A 679 -6.77 5.76 19.82
N ALA A 680 -6.12 6.36 18.82
CA ALA A 680 -4.66 6.42 18.75
C ALA A 680 -4.06 7.20 19.94
N PHE A 681 -4.72 8.30 20.32
CA PHE A 681 -4.38 9.08 21.51
C PHE A 681 -4.52 8.26 22.80
N ILE A 682 -5.64 7.55 22.98
CA ILE A 682 -5.87 6.69 24.16
C ILE A 682 -4.93 5.49 24.21
N LYS A 683 -4.64 4.86 23.08
CA LYS A 683 -3.61 3.82 22.99
C LYS A 683 -2.26 4.38 23.44
N GLY A 684 -1.92 5.60 23.02
CA GLY A 684 -0.76 6.35 23.50
C GLY A 684 -0.79 6.58 25.02
N LEU A 685 -1.92 6.99 25.59
CA LEU A 685 -2.09 7.14 27.05
C LEU A 685 -1.93 5.83 27.82
N LYS A 686 -2.44 4.70 27.30
CA LYS A 686 -2.22 3.39 27.94
C LYS A 686 -0.75 2.98 27.92
N GLN A 687 -0.06 3.28 26.82
CA GLN A 687 1.39 3.06 26.70
C GLN A 687 2.15 3.98 27.66
N TYR A 688 1.75 5.25 27.78
CA TYR A 688 2.29 6.22 28.73
C TYR A 688 2.29 5.71 30.17
N ARG A 689 1.18 5.13 30.64
CA ARG A 689 1.06 4.63 32.03
C ARG A 689 2.11 3.58 32.40
N LYS A 690 2.62 2.82 31.43
CA LYS A 690 3.68 1.82 31.71
C LYS A 690 5.04 2.47 32.01
N VAL A 691 5.23 3.73 31.61
CA VAL A 691 6.53 4.41 31.61
C VAL A 691 6.49 5.78 32.29
N GLU A 692 5.35 6.16 32.87
CA GLU A 692 5.11 7.51 33.43
C GLU A 692 6.00 7.87 34.62
N LEU A 693 6.59 6.86 35.27
CA LEU A 693 7.49 7.05 36.43
C LEU A 693 8.93 7.38 36.04
N HIS A 694 9.29 7.29 34.75
CA HIS A 694 10.66 7.55 34.31
C HIS A 694 10.94 9.05 34.24
N GLU A 695 12.04 9.50 34.85
CA GLU A 695 12.37 10.92 35.00
C GLU A 695 12.48 11.67 33.67
N ASN A 696 12.95 11.00 32.61
CA ASN A 696 13.12 11.58 31.27
C ASN A 696 11.89 11.46 30.36
N ILE A 697 10.73 11.07 30.88
CA ILE A 697 9.46 11.12 30.15
C ILE A 697 8.69 12.37 30.59
N LEU A 698 8.15 13.13 29.63
CA LEU A 698 7.37 14.33 29.92
C LEU A 698 6.10 13.97 30.69
N LYS A 699 5.90 14.58 31.86
CA LYS A 699 4.79 14.24 32.75
C LYS A 699 3.44 14.72 32.19
N PHE A 700 2.55 13.77 31.92
CA PHE A 700 1.14 13.98 31.65
C PHE A 700 0.39 14.20 32.96
N ILE A 701 -0.45 15.23 33.01
CA ILE A 701 -1.17 15.61 34.24
C ILE A 701 -2.64 15.20 34.13
N ALA A 702 -3.37 15.74 33.15
CA ALA A 702 -4.81 15.53 33.03
C ALA A 702 -5.32 15.76 31.60
N ILE A 703 -6.51 15.21 31.30
CA ILE A 703 -7.32 15.64 30.15
C ILE A 703 -8.23 16.76 30.62
N PHE A 704 -8.27 17.85 29.85
CA PHE A 704 -8.98 19.05 30.21
C PHE A 704 -10.27 19.24 29.41
N LYS A 705 -10.20 19.03 28.09
CA LYS A 705 -11.37 19.11 27.20
C LYS A 705 -11.32 17.95 26.23
N GLN A 706 -12.48 17.35 25.94
CA GLN A 706 -12.62 16.30 24.96
C GLN A 706 -13.90 16.51 24.14
N SER A 707 -13.77 16.42 22.83
CA SER A 707 -14.87 16.32 21.88
C SER A 707 -14.57 15.24 20.83
N VAL A 708 -15.46 15.10 19.85
CA VAL A 708 -15.27 14.19 18.70
C VAL A 708 -14.08 14.62 17.84
N ASP A 709 -13.79 15.92 17.81
CA ASP A 709 -12.82 16.51 16.88
C ASP A 709 -11.54 16.99 17.59
N GLU A 710 -11.54 17.15 18.91
CA GLU A 710 -10.37 17.65 19.63
C GLU A 710 -10.22 17.05 21.04
N VAL A 711 -8.97 16.90 21.47
CA VAL A 711 -8.61 16.72 22.87
C VAL A 711 -7.63 17.80 23.28
N GLU A 712 -7.90 18.41 24.41
CA GLU A 712 -6.99 19.28 25.12
C GLU A 712 -6.51 18.58 26.39
N TYR A 713 -5.20 18.46 26.55
CA TYR A 713 -4.57 17.80 27.70
C TYR A 713 -3.43 18.64 28.28
N LEU A 714 -3.14 18.40 29.55
CA LEU A 714 -2.23 19.19 30.37
C LEU A 714 -0.96 18.39 30.67
N CYS A 715 0.21 19.01 30.47
CA CYS A 715 1.53 18.45 30.79
C CYS A 715 2.36 19.40 31.66
N GLU A 716 3.43 18.87 32.27
CA GLU A 716 4.45 19.70 32.91
C GLU A 716 5.13 20.65 31.90
N TYR A 717 5.54 21.83 32.37
CA TYR A 717 6.27 22.78 31.54
C TYR A 717 7.77 22.54 31.57
N ALA A 718 8.38 22.37 30.40
CA ALA A 718 9.83 22.34 30.22
C ALA A 718 10.38 23.75 30.01
N TYR A 719 11.16 24.27 30.97
CA TYR A 719 11.58 25.68 30.99
C TYR A 719 12.57 26.05 29.89
N ASP A 720 13.40 25.10 29.45
CA ASP A 720 14.52 25.39 28.52
C ASP A 720 14.17 25.07 27.05
N GLY A 721 12.90 24.78 26.76
CA GLY A 721 12.39 24.60 25.41
C GLY A 721 12.70 23.22 24.79
N THR A 722 12.62 23.14 23.46
CA THR A 722 12.93 21.91 22.70
C THR A 722 14.43 21.71 22.59
N LEU A 723 14.88 20.46 22.42
CA LEU A 723 16.30 20.11 22.30
C LEU A 723 16.95 20.88 21.16
N CYS A 724 16.29 21.00 20.01
CA CYS A 724 16.76 21.78 18.85
C CYS A 724 17.09 23.23 19.24
N LYS A 725 16.15 23.91 19.91
CA LYS A 725 16.33 25.31 20.36
C LYS A 725 17.44 25.42 21.40
N TYR A 726 17.47 24.49 22.35
CA TYR A 726 18.47 24.49 23.41
C TYR A 726 19.89 24.32 22.84
N LEU A 727 20.11 23.37 21.94
CA LEU A 727 21.42 23.12 21.32
C LEU A 727 21.91 24.32 20.51
N ASN A 728 21.02 24.94 19.74
CA ASN A 728 21.35 26.12 18.93
C ASN A 728 21.71 27.32 19.84
N GLN A 729 20.91 27.59 20.87
CA GLN A 729 21.15 28.72 21.79
C GLN A 729 22.39 28.52 22.68
N ASN A 730 22.73 27.27 23.02
CA ASN A 730 23.84 26.94 23.90
C ASN A 730 25.05 26.36 23.16
N PHE A 731 25.16 26.55 21.84
CA PHE A 731 26.23 26.00 21.03
C PHE A 731 27.64 26.27 21.58
N HIS A 732 27.85 27.49 22.08
CA HIS A 732 29.16 27.92 22.62
C HIS A 732 29.40 27.53 24.08
N THR A 733 28.36 27.14 24.82
CA THR A 733 28.42 26.88 26.27
C THR A 733 28.32 25.40 26.62
N ILE A 734 27.69 24.59 25.76
CA ILE A 734 27.49 23.16 26.01
C ILE A 734 28.79 22.36 25.82
N ASN A 735 29.28 21.76 26.90
CA ASN A 735 30.49 20.94 26.89
C ASN A 735 30.17 19.47 26.54
N TRP A 736 31.22 18.65 26.38
CA TRP A 736 31.05 17.24 26.03
C TRP A 736 30.41 16.38 27.13
N LYS A 737 30.56 16.75 28.39
CA LYS A 737 29.91 16.06 29.51
C LYS A 737 28.39 16.23 29.42
N ASP A 738 27.92 17.44 29.13
CA ASP A 738 26.49 17.74 28.97
C ASP A 738 25.91 17.05 27.73
N LYS A 739 26.64 17.07 26.60
CA LYS A 739 26.27 16.34 25.37
C LYS A 739 26.10 14.84 25.62
N LEU A 740 27.08 14.23 26.31
CA LEU A 740 27.04 12.80 26.65
C LEU A 740 25.92 12.49 27.65
N HIS A 741 25.63 13.41 28.59
CA HIS A 741 24.52 13.29 29.53
C HIS A 741 23.17 13.24 28.81
N PHE A 742 22.93 14.17 27.87
CA PHE A 742 21.71 14.17 27.06
C PHE A 742 21.56 12.90 26.22
N ALA A 743 22.64 12.46 25.57
CA ALA A 743 22.65 11.21 24.81
C ALA A 743 22.26 9.99 25.66
N LYS A 744 22.83 9.88 26.87
CA LYS A 744 22.51 8.79 27.81
C LYS A 744 21.06 8.83 28.27
N GLN A 745 20.52 10.01 28.58
CA GLN A 745 19.12 10.16 29.01
C GLN A 745 18.13 9.79 27.90
N ILE A 746 18.39 10.22 26.67
CA ILE A 746 17.55 9.86 25.51
C ILE A 746 17.53 8.34 25.33
N VAL A 747 18.71 7.71 25.28
CA VAL A 747 18.80 6.26 25.06
C VAL A 747 18.23 5.48 26.24
N SER A 748 18.40 5.95 27.48
CA SER A 748 17.79 5.34 28.67
C SER A 748 16.25 5.34 28.59
N ALA A 749 15.65 6.48 28.23
CA ALA A 749 14.21 6.60 28.09
C ALA A 749 13.68 5.68 26.96
N ILE A 750 14.31 5.67 25.79
CA ILE A 750 13.89 4.82 24.67
C ILE A 750 14.10 3.33 24.98
N LYS A 751 15.16 2.99 25.73
CA LYS A 751 15.36 1.63 26.23
C LYS A 751 14.17 1.17 27.08
N LEU A 752 13.72 1.99 28.03
CA LEU A 752 12.54 1.66 28.83
C LEU A 752 11.27 1.49 27.97
N LEU A 753 11.10 2.34 26.94
CA LEU A 753 9.99 2.18 25.99
C LEU A 753 10.07 0.82 25.29
N HIS A 754 11.24 0.45 24.78
CA HIS A 754 11.45 -0.80 24.03
C HIS A 754 11.30 -2.04 24.92
N GLU A 755 11.68 -1.99 26.19
CA GLU A 755 11.42 -3.05 27.19
C GLU A 755 9.93 -3.26 27.46
N ASN A 756 9.11 -2.23 27.28
CA ASN A 756 7.65 -2.27 27.41
C ASN A 756 6.91 -2.48 26.07
N ASP A 757 7.63 -2.85 25.01
CA ASP A 757 7.14 -2.98 23.63
C ASP A 757 6.46 -1.72 23.08
N ILE A 758 6.95 -0.55 23.51
CA ILE A 758 6.53 0.75 23.03
C ILE A 758 7.58 1.25 22.03
N ILE A 759 7.16 1.50 20.80
CA ILE A 759 7.98 2.14 19.75
C ILE A 759 7.54 3.60 19.65
N HIS A 760 8.50 4.53 19.69
CA HIS A 760 8.23 5.97 19.67
C HIS A 760 7.70 6.41 18.29
N MET A 761 8.34 5.97 17.20
CA MET A 761 7.95 6.15 15.79
C MET A 761 8.00 7.58 15.22
N ASN A 762 8.31 8.58 16.04
CA ASN A 762 8.49 9.97 15.62
C ASN A 762 9.53 10.68 16.51
N LEU A 763 10.65 10.01 16.76
CA LEU A 763 11.69 10.51 17.65
C LEU A 763 12.54 11.55 16.89
N ASN A 764 12.49 12.80 17.33
CA ASN A 764 13.24 13.93 16.75
C ASN A 764 13.48 15.03 17.81
N SER A 765 14.29 16.05 17.50
CA SER A 765 14.67 17.09 18.46
C SER A 765 13.56 18.09 18.83
N GLU A 766 12.42 18.07 18.14
CA GLU A 766 11.20 18.81 18.52
C GLU A 766 10.31 18.01 19.48
N SER A 767 10.39 16.68 19.46
CA SER A 767 9.70 15.78 20.40
C SER A 767 10.38 15.67 21.77
N ILE A 768 11.56 16.28 21.91
CA ILE A 768 12.41 16.21 23.10
C ILE A 768 12.56 17.62 23.68
N PHE A 769 12.36 17.76 24.98
CA PHE A 769 12.49 19.02 25.71
C PHE A 769 13.65 18.99 26.71
N VAL A 770 14.17 20.16 27.04
CA VAL A 770 15.15 20.35 28.11
C VAL A 770 14.46 21.05 29.29
N HIS A 771 14.65 20.49 30.48
CA HIS A 771 14.13 21.04 31.74
C HIS A 771 15.19 20.91 32.82
N LYS A 772 15.77 22.04 33.22
CA LYS A 772 16.77 22.17 34.28
C LYS A 772 17.95 21.21 34.06
N GLY A 773 18.50 21.20 32.85
CA GLY A 773 19.65 20.36 32.48
C GLY A 773 19.35 18.87 32.30
N ASN A 774 18.06 18.48 32.25
CA ASN A 774 17.64 17.10 31.97
C ASN A 774 16.71 17.04 30.76
N ILE A 775 16.74 15.91 30.07
CA ILE A 775 15.88 15.63 28.92
C ILE A 775 14.49 15.16 29.38
N LYS A 776 13.44 15.60 28.66
CA LYS A 776 12.04 15.17 28.79
C LYS A 776 11.49 14.81 27.41
N ILE A 777 11.21 13.53 27.18
CA ILE A 777 10.66 13.04 25.90
C ILE A 777 9.14 13.08 25.94
N ASN A 778 8.54 13.72 24.94
CA ASN A 778 7.10 13.67 24.73
C ASN A 778 6.73 12.44 23.89
N ILE A 779 6.02 11.49 24.50
CA ILE A 779 5.65 10.25 23.83
C ILE A 779 4.30 10.32 23.09
N PHE A 780 3.55 11.43 23.21
CA PHE A 780 2.29 11.59 22.50
C PHE A 780 2.57 11.86 21.02
N LYS A 781 2.06 10.98 20.17
CA LYS A 781 2.34 10.92 18.73
C LYS A 781 1.56 12.02 17.99
N PHE A 782 2.24 12.96 17.36
CA PHE A 782 1.63 13.83 16.33
C PHE A 782 1.93 13.22 14.94
N GLN A 783 1.09 12.30 14.46
CA GLN A 783 1.40 11.52 13.24
C GLN A 783 1.50 12.38 11.97
N ASN A 784 0.89 13.57 11.94
CA ASN A 784 0.92 14.45 10.77
C ASN A 784 2.26 15.20 10.59
N GLU A 785 3.25 15.02 11.46
CA GLU A 785 4.55 15.72 11.37
C GLU A 785 5.71 14.85 10.87
N LYS A 786 5.52 13.57 10.52
CA LYS A 786 6.62 12.68 10.11
C LYS A 786 7.32 13.14 8.82
N PHE A 787 6.57 13.66 7.85
CA PHE A 787 7.13 14.24 6.62
C PHE A 787 7.71 15.65 6.82
N LYS A 788 7.48 16.26 7.99
CA LYS A 788 8.06 17.56 8.34
C LYS A 788 9.55 17.44 8.70
N PHE A 789 9.97 16.26 9.17
CA PHE A 789 11.34 16.00 9.60
C PHE A 789 11.89 14.67 9.03
N PRO A 790 11.97 14.52 7.70
CA PRO A 790 12.37 13.26 7.05
C PRO A 790 13.78 12.79 7.46
N GLN A 791 14.65 13.69 7.89
CA GLN A 791 16.01 13.38 8.33
C GLN A 791 16.10 12.42 9.52
N TYR A 792 15.06 12.34 10.38
CA TYR A 792 15.03 11.43 11.52
C TYR A 792 14.29 10.12 11.23
N VAL A 793 13.70 9.97 10.04
CA VAL A 793 12.79 8.87 9.71
C VAL A 793 13.54 7.75 9.00
N ASP A 794 13.19 6.50 9.35
CA ASP A 794 13.77 5.31 8.73
C ASP A 794 13.65 5.35 7.19
N PRO A 795 14.76 5.22 6.43
CA PRO A 795 14.73 5.23 4.97
C PRO A 795 13.77 4.21 4.35
N HIS A 796 13.62 3.04 4.98
CA HIS A 796 12.69 2.00 4.50
C HIS A 796 11.23 2.44 4.62
N PHE A 797 10.89 3.18 5.68
CA PHE A 797 9.56 3.78 5.83
C PHE A 797 9.34 4.91 4.83
N LEU A 798 10.35 5.75 4.58
CA LEU A 798 10.26 6.83 3.58
C LEU A 798 10.05 6.27 2.17
N GLN A 799 10.68 5.14 1.84
CA GLN A 799 10.54 4.48 0.54
C GLN A 799 9.17 3.83 0.34
N ASN A 800 8.62 3.18 1.37
CA ASN A 800 7.41 2.35 1.28
C ASN A 800 6.44 2.61 2.44
N SER A 801 6.03 3.86 2.64
CA SER A 801 5.22 4.29 3.80
C SER A 801 3.86 3.60 3.95
N LYS A 802 3.32 3.01 2.87
CA LYS A 802 2.04 2.25 2.88
C LYS A 802 2.16 0.83 3.42
N THR A 803 3.34 0.21 3.31
CA THR A 803 3.54 -1.22 3.61
C THR A 803 4.55 -1.46 4.72
N TYR A 804 5.49 -0.54 4.93
CA TYR A 804 6.51 -0.67 5.95
C TYR A 804 6.00 -0.23 7.33
N ILE A 805 6.08 -1.13 8.31
CA ILE A 805 5.70 -0.87 9.69
C ILE A 805 6.95 -0.49 10.49
N LEU A 806 6.96 0.72 11.05
CA LEU A 806 8.04 1.19 11.94
C LEU A 806 8.20 0.26 13.13
N ASN A 807 9.45 -0.09 13.44
CA ASN A 807 9.80 -1.04 14.48
C ASN A 807 10.87 -0.45 15.43
N LYS A 808 11.36 -1.24 16.40
CA LYS A 808 12.38 -0.81 17.37
C LYS A 808 13.67 -0.34 16.67
N SER A 809 14.06 -0.96 15.55
CA SER A 809 15.24 -0.57 14.75
C SER A 809 15.04 0.79 14.04
N SER A 810 13.79 1.19 13.78
CA SER A 810 13.47 2.53 13.26
C SER A 810 13.72 3.63 14.31
N ASP A 811 13.40 3.39 15.59
CA ASP A 811 13.75 4.35 16.66
C ASP A 811 15.29 4.45 16.84
N VAL A 812 16.02 3.35 16.66
CA VAL A 812 17.50 3.35 16.69
C VAL A 812 18.08 4.20 15.57
N TYR A 813 17.49 4.19 14.37
CA TYR A 813 17.88 5.11 13.30
C TYR A 813 17.75 6.57 13.73
N SER A 814 16.60 6.94 14.30
CA SER A 814 16.35 8.29 14.82
C SER A 814 17.32 8.68 15.93
N ILE A 815 17.67 7.74 16.83
CA ILE A 815 18.72 7.94 17.84
C ILE A 815 20.05 8.28 17.17
N GLY A 816 20.45 7.57 16.10
CA GLY A 816 21.69 7.88 15.38
C GLY A 816 21.74 9.32 14.89
N VAL A 817 20.65 9.81 14.31
CA VAL A 817 20.55 11.19 13.81
C VAL A 817 20.56 12.20 14.97
N LEU A 818 19.85 11.93 16.06
CA LEU A 818 19.87 12.76 17.28
C LEU A 818 21.25 12.83 17.94
N LEU A 819 21.97 11.71 18.01
CA LEU A 819 23.32 11.69 18.56
C LEU A 819 24.26 12.55 17.71
N TRP A 820 24.12 12.50 16.39
CA TRP A 820 24.85 13.39 15.49
C TRP A 820 24.50 14.87 15.74
N GLU A 821 23.20 15.21 15.84
CA GLU A 821 22.72 16.57 16.12
C GLU A 821 23.23 17.09 17.48
N ILE A 822 23.27 16.26 18.52
CA ILE A 822 23.85 16.65 19.82
C ILE A 822 25.35 16.94 19.68
N SER A 823 26.05 16.17 18.83
CA SER A 823 27.48 16.36 18.61
C SER A 823 27.79 17.66 17.86
N SER A 824 27.05 17.95 16.79
CA SER A 824 27.21 19.15 15.96
C SER A 824 26.58 20.40 16.57
N CYS A 825 25.50 20.22 17.34
CA CYS A 825 24.54 21.25 17.74
C CYS A 825 23.89 21.97 16.55
N THR A 826 23.88 21.35 15.37
CA THR A 826 23.29 21.88 14.14
C THR A 826 22.16 20.98 13.67
N ILE A 827 21.19 21.57 12.97
CA ILE A 827 20.07 20.81 12.41
C ILE A 827 20.62 19.85 11.33
N PRO A 828 20.24 18.56 11.31
CA PRO A 828 20.71 17.63 10.27
C PRO A 828 20.23 18.06 8.88
N PHE A 829 21.16 18.10 7.93
CA PHE A 829 20.99 18.54 6.55
C PHE A 829 20.48 19.97 6.39
N GLU A 830 20.81 20.87 7.32
CA GLU A 830 20.29 22.26 7.38
C GLU A 830 20.32 23.01 6.04
N SER A 831 21.41 22.89 5.28
CA SER A 831 21.59 23.55 3.98
C SER A 831 20.67 23.04 2.87
N GLU A 832 20.05 21.87 3.05
CA GLU A 832 19.26 21.15 2.03
C GLU A 832 17.76 21.10 2.37
N LEU A 833 17.38 21.50 3.58
CA LEU A 833 15.98 21.61 4.04
C LEU A 833 15.06 22.44 3.12
N PRO A 834 15.50 23.50 2.41
CA PRO A 834 14.62 24.24 1.49
C PRO A 834 14.07 23.40 0.33
N CYS A 835 14.67 22.24 0.02
CA CYS A 835 14.32 21.36 -1.10
C CYS A 835 13.90 19.95 -0.61
N ASN A 836 12.90 19.88 0.27
CA ASN A 836 12.48 18.65 1.00
C ASN A 836 12.34 17.37 0.14
N HIS A 837 11.83 17.46 -1.10
CA HIS A 837 11.72 16.27 -1.97
C HIS A 837 13.09 15.71 -2.39
N SER A 838 14.07 16.59 -2.68
CA SER A 838 15.42 16.17 -3.07
C SER A 838 16.19 15.54 -1.91
N LEU A 839 15.99 16.04 -0.69
CA LEU A 839 16.62 15.50 0.52
C LEU A 839 16.05 14.11 0.87
N LEU A 840 14.74 13.94 0.75
CA LEU A 840 14.06 12.66 1.00
C LEU A 840 14.61 11.55 0.09
N ASP A 841 14.68 11.79 -1.23
CA ASP A 841 15.22 10.82 -2.19
C ASP A 841 16.70 10.50 -1.91
N ALA A 842 17.50 11.50 -1.50
CA ALA A 842 18.90 11.29 -1.15
C ALA A 842 19.07 10.42 0.10
N ILE A 843 18.25 10.62 1.13
CA ILE A 843 18.26 9.80 2.35
C ILE A 843 17.87 8.35 2.04
N ILE A 844 16.85 8.15 1.17
CA ILE A 844 16.45 6.82 0.65
C ILE A 844 17.60 6.17 -0.12
N GLN A 845 18.39 6.93 -0.87
CA GLN A 845 19.57 6.42 -1.59
C GLN A 845 20.80 6.22 -0.70
N GLY A 846 20.67 6.44 0.62
CA GLY A 846 21.74 6.16 1.59
C GLY A 846 22.58 7.36 2.00
N LYS A 847 22.20 8.60 1.63
CA LYS A 847 22.89 9.81 2.09
C LYS A 847 22.86 9.91 3.62
N ARG A 848 24.01 10.25 4.22
CA ARG A 848 24.19 10.47 5.66
C ARG A 848 25.05 11.71 5.90
N GLU A 849 24.97 12.26 7.09
CA GLU A 849 25.81 13.37 7.51
C GLU A 849 27.27 12.96 7.71
N SER A 850 28.17 13.92 7.54
CA SER A 850 29.60 13.70 7.74
C SER A 850 29.99 13.75 9.23
N ALA A 851 31.10 13.10 9.60
CA ALA A 851 31.56 13.13 10.98
C ALA A 851 31.99 14.55 11.39
N VAL A 852 31.50 14.99 12.54
CA VAL A 852 31.78 16.34 13.07
C VAL A 852 33.19 16.38 13.67
N PHE A 853 33.96 17.41 13.32
CA PHE A 853 35.29 17.62 13.87
C PHE A 853 35.23 17.86 15.38
N GLY A 854 36.08 17.18 16.15
CA GLY A 854 36.11 17.29 17.62
C GLY A 854 35.18 16.34 18.37
N THR A 855 34.43 15.49 17.67
CA THR A 855 33.59 14.44 18.29
C THR A 855 34.42 13.21 18.66
N PRO A 856 34.27 12.64 19.89
CA PRO A 856 34.96 11.41 20.30
C PRO A 856 34.71 10.26 19.32
N LYS A 857 35.76 9.51 18.97
CA LYS A 857 35.70 8.45 17.94
C LYS A 857 34.72 7.34 18.31
N GLU A 858 34.65 7.02 19.59
CA GLU A 858 33.72 6.04 20.16
C GLU A 858 32.28 6.51 19.93
N TYR A 859 32.00 7.79 20.16
CA TYR A 859 30.69 8.39 19.94
C TYR A 859 30.31 8.42 18.44
N VAL A 860 31.26 8.75 17.56
CA VAL A 860 31.08 8.65 16.09
C VAL A 860 30.72 7.23 15.67
N THR A 861 31.41 6.24 16.21
CA THR A 861 31.14 4.82 15.91
C THR A 861 29.73 4.41 16.34
N ILE A 862 29.24 4.92 17.47
CA ILE A 862 27.90 4.61 17.97
C ILE A 862 26.83 5.15 17.01
N TYR A 863 26.83 6.46 16.71
CA TYR A 863 25.77 7.02 15.88
C TYR A 863 25.85 6.52 14.42
N THR A 864 27.06 6.22 13.92
CA THR A 864 27.22 5.67 12.56
C THR A 864 26.71 4.24 12.41
N LYS A 865 26.75 3.44 13.47
CA LYS A 865 26.10 2.12 13.52
C LYS A 865 24.58 2.24 13.64
N CYS A 866 24.09 3.23 14.38
CA CYS A 866 22.66 3.44 14.60
C CYS A 866 21.91 3.80 13.30
N TRP A 867 22.50 4.61 12.42
CA TRP A 867 21.84 5.08 11.19
C TRP A 867 22.16 4.27 9.92
N GLN A 868 22.62 3.02 10.06
CA GLN A 868 22.87 2.12 8.92
C GLN A 868 21.62 1.98 8.06
N HIS A 869 21.81 1.82 6.75
CA HIS A 869 20.68 1.71 5.82
C HIS A 869 19.83 0.47 6.15
N GLU A 870 20.49 -0.70 6.20
CA GLU A 870 19.89 -1.97 6.58
C GLU A 870 19.55 -2.03 8.08
N GLN A 871 18.32 -2.41 8.41
CA GLN A 871 17.83 -2.49 9.79
C GLN A 871 18.52 -3.57 10.62
N SER A 872 18.92 -4.67 9.98
CA SER A 872 19.60 -5.81 10.63
C SER A 872 21.04 -5.49 11.04
N LEU A 873 21.63 -4.44 10.46
CA LEU A 873 22.97 -3.96 10.81
C LEU A 873 22.96 -2.93 11.95
N ARG A 874 21.77 -2.45 12.35
CA ARG A 874 21.64 -1.48 13.44
C ARG A 874 21.72 -2.23 14.78
N PRO A 875 22.43 -1.67 15.78
CA PRO A 875 22.50 -2.25 17.12
C PRO A 875 21.12 -2.20 17.81
N THR A 876 20.92 -2.98 18.86
CA THR A 876 19.76 -2.79 19.72
C THR A 876 19.94 -1.54 20.59
N VAL A 877 18.86 -0.94 21.08
CA VAL A 877 18.94 0.21 21.99
C VAL A 877 19.75 -0.12 23.27
N GLN A 878 19.72 -1.38 23.70
CA GLN A 878 20.51 -1.87 24.84
C GLN A 878 22.01 -1.85 24.53
N ASP A 879 22.41 -2.23 23.32
CA ASP A 879 23.81 -2.16 22.88
C ASP A 879 24.28 -0.70 22.81
N VAL A 880 23.44 0.20 22.29
CA VAL A 880 23.71 1.65 22.24
C VAL A 880 23.88 2.22 23.64
N TYR A 881 23.00 1.87 24.57
CA TYR A 881 23.10 2.28 25.98
C TYR A 881 24.42 1.82 26.61
N THR A 882 24.79 0.56 26.39
CA THR A 882 26.02 -0.04 26.91
C THR A 882 27.26 0.64 26.31
N ALA A 883 27.24 0.96 25.02
CA ALA A 883 28.32 1.66 24.34
C ALA A 883 28.46 3.13 24.79
N LEU A 884 27.36 3.83 25.04
CA LEU A 884 27.40 5.21 25.55
C LEU A 884 27.87 5.28 27.01
N THR A 885 27.45 4.30 27.83
CA THR A 885 27.84 4.24 29.25
C THR A 885 29.31 3.89 29.46
N SER A 886 29.93 3.15 28.53
CA SER A 886 31.37 2.84 28.59
C SER A 886 32.29 4.01 28.20
N ILE A 887 31.76 5.07 27.59
CA ILE A 887 32.51 6.30 27.33
C ILE A 887 32.81 6.99 28.66
N THR A 888 34.08 6.95 29.06
CA THR A 888 34.62 7.66 30.22
C THR A 888 35.26 8.97 29.76
N TYR A 889 34.71 10.10 30.20
CA TYR A 889 35.24 11.42 29.87
C TYR A 889 36.17 11.89 31.00
N ASN A 890 37.48 11.85 30.76
CA ASN A 890 38.49 12.39 31.67
C ASN A 890 38.76 13.86 31.31
N ASN A 891 38.49 14.79 32.24
CA ASN A 891 38.60 16.25 32.10
C ASN A 891 40.02 16.80 31.79
N SER A 892 41.00 15.97 31.42
CA SER A 892 42.42 16.33 31.36
C SER A 892 42.90 16.95 30.05
N THR A 893 42.03 17.21 29.06
CA THR A 893 42.45 17.76 27.75
C THR A 893 41.75 19.04 27.30
N GLU A 894 40.96 19.70 28.15
CA GLU A 894 40.53 21.07 27.87
C GLU A 894 41.66 22.06 28.25
N LYS A 895 42.43 22.51 27.26
CA LYS A 895 43.15 23.78 27.38
C LYS A 895 42.10 24.88 27.52
N LYS A 896 41.90 25.35 28.75
CA LYS A 896 41.11 26.54 29.07
C LYS A 896 41.53 27.71 28.17
N ILE A 897 40.58 28.23 27.38
CA ILE A 897 40.62 29.62 26.96
C ILE A 897 39.90 30.37 28.09
N ASP A 898 40.68 31.14 28.86
CA ASP A 898 40.17 31.97 29.95
C ASP A 898 39.24 33.06 29.39
N VAL A 899 37.95 32.92 29.66
CA VAL A 899 37.03 34.07 29.75
C VAL A 899 36.32 33.95 31.10
N LYS A 900 36.72 34.82 32.03
CA LYS A 900 36.14 34.91 33.38
C LYS A 900 34.66 35.29 33.28
N TYR A 901 33.77 34.42 33.75
CA TYR A 901 32.50 34.82 34.36
C TYR A 901 32.22 33.96 35.60
N ASP A 902 31.60 34.62 36.58
CA ASP A 902 31.61 34.32 38.00
C ASP A 902 30.86 33.02 38.37
N MET A 903 31.55 32.14 39.09
CA MET A 903 31.07 30.84 39.56
C MET A 903 30.72 30.97 41.05
N ASN A 904 29.44 31.19 41.36
CA ASN A 904 28.91 30.98 42.71
C ASN A 904 27.53 30.34 42.63
N HIS A 905 27.52 29.02 42.87
CA HIS A 905 26.44 28.15 43.36
C HIS A 905 26.44 26.79 42.65
N MET A 906 27.46 25.97 42.94
CA MET A 906 27.24 24.52 43.03
C MET A 906 26.86 24.20 44.48
N LEU A 907 25.80 23.43 44.69
CA LEU A 907 25.53 22.73 45.94
C LEU A 907 25.45 21.22 45.68
N ASP A 908 25.91 20.47 46.69
CA ASP A 908 26.37 19.09 46.74
C ASP A 908 25.26 18.03 46.44
N PRO A 909 25.50 16.95 45.66
CA PRO A 909 24.47 15.99 45.23
C PRO A 909 23.94 15.04 46.32
N LEU A 910 24.56 14.99 47.50
CA LEU A 910 24.29 13.94 48.50
C LEU A 910 23.10 14.23 49.44
N ASN A 911 22.63 15.48 49.52
CA ASN A 911 21.47 15.83 50.36
C ASN A 911 20.11 15.73 49.64
N TYR A 912 20.08 15.45 48.33
CA TYR A 912 18.84 15.50 47.53
C TYR A 912 17.98 14.22 47.64
N PHE A 913 18.56 13.08 48.01
CA PHE A 913 17.83 11.80 48.02
C PHE A 913 16.81 11.70 49.17
N ASP A 914 17.15 12.21 50.36
CA ASP A 914 16.27 12.16 51.53
C ASP A 914 15.23 13.29 51.55
N ASP A 915 15.56 14.46 51.00
CA ASP A 915 14.60 15.55 50.81
C ASP A 915 13.58 15.21 49.71
N TRP A 916 13.97 14.53 48.63
CA TRP A 916 13.06 14.17 47.53
C TRP A 916 12.08 13.06 47.89
N HIS A 917 12.47 12.06 48.69
CA HIS A 917 11.53 11.02 49.15
C HIS A 917 10.47 11.61 50.09
N ASN A 918 10.86 12.58 50.93
CA ASN A 918 9.94 13.35 51.77
C ASN A 918 9.05 14.29 50.96
N GLU A 919 9.58 14.93 49.91
CA GLU A 919 8.82 15.83 49.03
C GLU A 919 7.83 15.07 48.14
N ALA A 920 8.23 13.93 47.55
CA ALA A 920 7.33 13.06 46.79
C ALA A 920 6.20 12.47 47.67
N THR A 921 6.51 12.14 48.92
CA THR A 921 5.50 11.66 49.89
C THR A 921 4.57 12.78 50.35
N LYS A 922 5.08 14.02 50.49
CA LYS A 922 4.25 15.23 50.69
C LYS A 922 3.39 15.54 49.47
N GLU A 923 3.91 15.40 48.25
CA GLU A 923 3.17 15.59 46.99
C GLU A 923 2.04 14.56 46.85
N LEU A 924 2.27 13.29 47.16
CA LEU A 924 1.24 12.26 47.12
C LEU A 924 0.15 12.46 48.18
N LYS A 925 0.52 12.97 49.37
CA LYS A 925 -0.44 13.38 50.42
C LYS A 925 -1.21 14.64 50.04
N LEU A 926 -0.57 15.61 49.41
CA LEU A 926 -1.21 16.84 48.91
C LEU A 926 -2.18 16.53 47.77
N ILE A 927 -1.79 15.70 46.81
CA ILE A 927 -2.66 15.19 45.73
C ILE A 927 -3.85 14.42 46.32
N SER A 928 -3.63 13.56 47.31
CA SER A 928 -4.71 12.84 48.00
C SER A 928 -5.64 13.79 48.78
N SER A 929 -5.10 14.86 49.37
CA SER A 929 -5.87 15.91 50.07
C SER A 929 -6.72 16.74 49.11
N ILE A 930 -6.15 17.17 47.97
CA ILE A 930 -6.85 17.86 46.87
C ILE A 930 -8.00 16.98 46.36
N ILE A 931 -7.73 15.70 46.13
CA ILE A 931 -8.74 14.72 45.73
C ILE A 931 -9.85 14.57 46.79
N SER A 932 -9.53 14.57 48.08
CA SER A 932 -10.52 14.44 49.16
C SER A 932 -11.38 15.69 49.35
N THR A 933 -10.80 16.87 49.13
CA THR A 933 -11.48 18.17 49.24
C THR A 933 -12.44 18.37 48.08
N LEU A 934 -12.01 17.97 46.86
CA LEU A 934 -12.86 17.93 45.68
C LEU A 934 -14.01 16.91 45.81
N LYS A 935 -13.79 15.76 46.49
CA LYS A 935 -14.88 14.81 46.80
C LYS A 935 -15.92 15.36 47.77
N LYS A 936 -15.52 16.20 48.74
CA LYS A 936 -16.44 16.84 49.69
C LYS A 936 -17.37 17.86 49.02
N ASN A 937 -16.86 18.55 47.99
CA ASN A 937 -17.63 19.54 47.22
C ASN A 937 -18.54 18.92 46.15
N ILE A 938 -18.50 17.60 45.94
CA ILE A 938 -19.39 16.85 45.03
C ILE A 938 -20.63 16.28 45.76
N ASN A 939 -20.57 16.17 47.09
CA ASN A 939 -21.64 15.58 47.93
C ASN A 939 -22.37 16.60 48.83
N GLY A 940 -22.18 17.90 48.60
CA GLY A 940 -22.99 18.98 49.18
C GLY A 940 -23.56 19.81 48.05
#